data_AF-A0A7S3T8Z9-F1
#
_entry.id   AF-A0A7S3T8Z9-F1
#
_cell.length_a   1.000
_cell.length_b   1.000
_cell.length_c   1.000
_cell.angle_alpha   90.00
_cell.angle_beta   90.00
_cell.angle_gamma   90.00
#
_symmetry.space_group_name_H-M   'P 1'
#
loop_
_entity.id
_entity.type
_entity.pdbx_description
1 polymer ?
#
loop_
_entity_poly.entity_id
_entity_poly.type
_entity_poly.pdbx_seq_one_letter_code
_entity_poly.pdbx_strand_id
1 'polypeptide(L)'
;GSLRSALVRRGWIEGVTTSVERQPAYSLLVVDLDLTARGLAHWREALEVVYAALRAIRGRGVTQQVFDALHSEDEISFRFKAKEEASDYASDLAARLHLYPPQELLTAPEVTPAFDGDRTRELLRQLQPTSMLALLVSQTLTANATDGASSERWYGTQYWPIPLPDDFVAGLAAEEPRGGHSYRGHSYDPPAGGFCTGPGDGASEEGERAVRQKRRPDLQPGGCRAECDAEPLCAGFAEGGGTCVVYGAVADDPPPPWEARPGGTVVRSGGGSGGAQCWRVWPPSSELSPPPRNPYLPTDFELLEASSSPFVSDPPALLRRGARSRLWHRAEVSFGLPVAAVRVALHTRAVSAREGGEGGGEGAAFALLHAIYLEMQLREAAWDASRAGLAVSLSATSTGFELSGHGYAQTLPAYMLTVLRQARSLQPDALRFATVKALVERQLADEDKAAAYQVAYQAWSHLLLRVAPTPAEQLAAVRSIRLPQLVRFAADALSSWASSDFLFFGNLDAAGAVDAYEEQLGALSEDGAAPAGLPAAPSQQQAVADLGGRALLRAVAHPNPQETNSAVRLTLVLGELSAREAATAQLLAKMVEPAFFASLRTRQQLGYLVWSFGREVRGVSLLYFIVQSSSASPRHVTASIHAFLEEEAEALLNSTAAADFAAYAAAARKELLDPPEQLEAAAEEAWGQIAAERFCFARRREVAVALDGVSLADVQALLASLVAADSAASRLLVQVHSPEHPVGRVADELPESSRREYSPLEDEGLARFRAGRGFFAGEPCAVAPPLPHGHDSADEVYGWMALGAIASLLGGISLLSLRLLAGACRSSLSSLPFLQLQPSSTMSELEPALDASAASPKARRSSAEELQLGHSGVGHHAKPAATFA
;
A
#
# COMPACT_ATOMS: atom_id res chain seq x y z
N GLY A 1 -25.98 -7.97 -4.22
CA GLY A 1 -25.83 -9.11 -3.29
C GLY A 1 -24.88 -10.11 -3.88
N SER A 2 -23.57 -9.95 -3.64
CA SER A 2 -22.57 -10.92 -4.10
C SER A 2 -22.42 -12.08 -3.12
N LEU A 3 -21.71 -13.14 -3.53
CA LEU A 3 -21.28 -14.23 -2.63
C LEU A 3 -20.54 -13.67 -1.42
N ARG A 4 -19.63 -12.71 -1.67
CA ARG A 4 -18.90 -12.01 -0.61
C ARG A 4 -19.86 -11.35 0.38
N SER A 5 -20.76 -10.48 -0.09
CA SER A 5 -21.66 -9.75 0.79
C SER A 5 -22.53 -10.70 1.63
N ALA A 6 -22.95 -11.84 1.07
CA ALA A 6 -23.74 -12.84 1.79
C ALA A 6 -22.96 -13.51 2.94
N LEU A 7 -21.69 -13.84 2.72
CA LEU A 7 -20.82 -14.47 3.72
C LEU A 7 -20.31 -13.45 4.77
N VAL A 8 -19.98 -12.22 4.36
CA VAL A 8 -19.55 -11.14 5.26
C VAL A 8 -20.66 -10.72 6.22
N ARG A 9 -21.91 -10.59 5.77
CA ARG A 9 -23.06 -10.26 6.65
C ARG A 9 -23.29 -11.29 7.76
N ARG A 10 -22.89 -12.55 7.52
CA ARG A 10 -22.97 -13.64 8.51
C ARG A 10 -21.76 -13.65 9.46
N GLY A 11 -20.76 -12.81 9.17
CA GLY A 11 -19.49 -12.77 9.88
C GLY A 11 -18.65 -14.01 9.70
N TRP A 12 -18.79 -14.71 8.57
CA TRP A 12 -18.05 -15.95 8.28
C TRP A 12 -16.75 -15.70 7.54
N ILE A 13 -16.67 -14.68 6.70
CA ILE A 13 -15.44 -14.36 5.96
C ILE A 13 -15.07 -12.88 6.09
N GLU A 14 -13.79 -12.58 5.88
CA GLU A 14 -13.24 -11.23 5.72
C GLU A 14 -13.11 -10.87 4.23
N GLY A 15 -12.67 -11.85 3.44
CA GLY A 15 -12.38 -11.76 2.01
C GLY A 15 -12.78 -13.03 1.26
N VAL A 16 -13.01 -12.86 -0.04
CA VAL A 16 -13.10 -13.97 -0.99
C VAL A 16 -12.32 -13.57 -2.24
N THR A 17 -11.50 -14.48 -2.73
CA THR A 17 -10.81 -14.35 -4.00
C THR A 17 -11.17 -15.53 -4.90
N THR A 18 -11.23 -15.26 -6.20
CA THR A 18 -11.49 -16.30 -7.20
C THR A 18 -10.41 -16.21 -8.27
N SER A 19 -9.77 -17.32 -8.58
CA SER A 19 -8.69 -17.38 -9.57
C SER A 19 -8.83 -18.63 -10.45
N VAL A 20 -8.13 -18.63 -11.57
CA VAL A 20 -8.01 -19.80 -12.44
C VAL A 20 -6.55 -20.19 -12.54
N GLU A 21 -6.21 -21.34 -11.98
CA GLU A 21 -4.86 -21.90 -12.10
C GLU A 21 -4.79 -22.81 -13.33
N ARG A 22 -3.82 -22.57 -14.19
CA ARG A 22 -3.62 -23.34 -15.42
C ARG A 22 -2.37 -24.17 -15.30
N GLN A 23 -2.54 -25.48 -15.33
CA GLN A 23 -1.46 -26.45 -15.44
C GLN A 23 -1.48 -27.05 -16.86
N PRO A 24 -0.36 -27.60 -17.37
CA PRO A 24 -0.34 -28.21 -18.70
C PRO A 24 -1.37 -29.32 -18.90
N ALA A 25 -1.80 -29.99 -17.83
CA ALA A 25 -2.72 -31.14 -17.87
C ALA A 25 -4.15 -30.84 -17.41
N TYR A 26 -4.37 -29.78 -16.63
CA TYR A 26 -5.69 -29.46 -16.05
C TYR A 26 -5.78 -27.98 -15.68
N SER A 27 -6.98 -27.51 -15.35
CA SER A 27 -7.18 -26.17 -14.78
C SER A 27 -8.06 -26.26 -13.56
N LEU A 28 -7.76 -25.42 -12.57
CA LEU A 28 -8.53 -25.31 -11.34
C LEU A 28 -9.23 -23.96 -11.31
N LEU A 29 -10.51 -23.97 -10.96
CA LEU A 29 -11.17 -22.77 -10.45
C LEU A 29 -11.00 -22.79 -8.93
N VAL A 30 -10.28 -21.81 -8.41
CA VAL A 30 -10.01 -21.69 -6.98
C VAL A 30 -10.93 -20.63 -6.39
N VAL A 31 -11.52 -20.93 -5.24
CA VAL A 31 -12.34 -19.99 -4.45
C VAL A 31 -11.77 -19.98 -3.04
N ASP A 32 -10.98 -18.97 -2.72
CA ASP A 32 -10.38 -18.83 -1.40
C ASP A 32 -11.26 -17.96 -0.52
N LEU A 33 -11.49 -18.41 0.71
CA LEU A 33 -12.28 -17.71 1.71
C LEU A 33 -11.41 -17.42 2.93
N ASP A 34 -11.20 -16.15 3.24
CA ASP A 34 -10.52 -15.74 4.48
C ASP A 34 -11.51 -15.87 5.65
N LEU A 35 -11.48 -17.02 6.33
CA LEU A 35 -12.43 -17.34 7.38
C LEU A 35 -12.16 -16.54 8.66
N THR A 36 -13.22 -15.98 9.25
CA THR A 36 -13.17 -15.50 10.63
C THR A 36 -13.17 -16.68 11.60
N ALA A 37 -12.93 -16.45 12.91
CA ALA A 37 -13.09 -17.49 13.92
C ALA A 37 -14.50 -18.12 13.90
N ARG A 38 -15.53 -17.32 13.62
CA ARG A 38 -16.90 -17.81 13.43
C ARG A 38 -17.06 -18.57 12.12
N GLY A 39 -16.44 -18.10 11.04
CA GLY A 39 -16.40 -18.80 9.75
C GLY A 39 -15.79 -20.18 9.84
N LEU A 40 -14.72 -20.33 10.61
CA LEU A 40 -14.08 -21.61 10.86
C LEU A 40 -15.02 -22.61 11.55
N ALA A 41 -15.90 -22.15 12.44
CA ALA A 41 -16.93 -23.01 13.05
C ALA A 41 -18.07 -23.37 12.08
N HIS A 42 -18.28 -22.56 11.03
CA HIS A 42 -19.37 -22.68 10.06
C HIS A 42 -18.88 -22.89 8.62
N TRP A 43 -17.72 -23.54 8.43
CA TRP A 43 -17.10 -23.66 7.11
C TRP A 43 -17.94 -24.51 6.14
N ARG A 44 -18.73 -25.46 6.67
CA ARG A 44 -19.64 -26.31 5.89
C ARG A 44 -20.79 -25.48 5.34
N GLU A 45 -21.39 -24.65 6.18
CA GLU A 45 -22.46 -23.73 5.79
C GLU A 45 -21.92 -22.67 4.82
N ALA A 46 -20.67 -22.22 4.98
CA ALA A 46 -20.04 -21.34 4.00
C ALA A 46 -19.94 -22.01 2.61
N LEU A 47 -19.57 -23.29 2.54
CA LEU A 47 -19.58 -24.06 1.29
C LEU A 47 -21.00 -24.22 0.71
N GLU A 48 -22.03 -24.37 1.54
CA GLU A 48 -23.42 -24.37 1.08
C GLU A 48 -23.79 -23.06 0.36
N VAL A 49 -23.33 -21.91 0.87
CA VAL A 49 -23.55 -20.61 0.22
C VAL A 49 -22.77 -20.52 -1.10
N VAL A 50 -21.54 -21.01 -1.16
CA VAL A 50 -20.73 -21.05 -2.39
C VAL A 50 -21.46 -21.86 -3.48
N TYR A 51 -21.92 -23.07 -3.16
CA TYR A 51 -22.66 -23.90 -4.11
C TYR A 51 -24.05 -23.34 -4.44
N ALA A 52 -24.70 -22.65 -3.50
CA ALA A 52 -25.92 -21.89 -3.81
C ALA A 52 -25.66 -20.79 -4.84
N ALA A 53 -24.53 -20.09 -4.75
CA ALA A 53 -24.13 -19.08 -5.73
C ALA A 53 -23.82 -19.69 -7.09
N LEU A 54 -23.06 -20.80 -7.14
CA LEU A 54 -22.79 -21.52 -8.39
C LEU A 54 -24.09 -22.01 -9.05
N ARG A 55 -25.05 -22.52 -8.27
CA ARG A 55 -26.38 -22.89 -8.80
C ARG A 55 -27.16 -21.70 -9.32
N ALA A 56 -27.14 -20.56 -8.64
CA ALA A 56 -27.80 -19.34 -9.10
C ALA A 56 -27.19 -18.86 -10.43
N ILE A 57 -25.86 -18.90 -10.56
CA ILE A 57 -25.15 -18.59 -11.81
C ILE A 57 -25.53 -19.58 -12.91
N ARG A 58 -25.54 -20.89 -12.61
CA ARG A 58 -25.93 -21.94 -13.56
C ARG A 58 -27.39 -21.81 -14.03
N GLY A 59 -28.30 -21.43 -13.11
CA GLY A 59 -29.73 -21.29 -13.39
C GLY A 59 -30.05 -20.03 -14.21
N ARG A 60 -29.37 -18.91 -13.95
CA ARG A 60 -29.52 -17.67 -14.74
C ARG A 60 -28.79 -17.75 -16.08
N GLY A 61 -27.67 -18.47 -16.13
CA GLY A 61 -26.72 -18.41 -17.22
C GLY A 61 -25.85 -17.14 -17.17
N VAL A 62 -24.72 -17.18 -17.88
CA VAL A 62 -23.94 -15.97 -18.20
C VAL A 62 -24.50 -15.42 -19.51
N THR A 63 -24.80 -14.12 -19.55
CA THR A 63 -25.38 -13.47 -20.73
C THR A 63 -24.32 -12.74 -21.54
N GLN A 64 -24.60 -12.51 -22.83
CA GLN A 64 -23.77 -11.67 -23.69
C GLN A 64 -23.54 -10.29 -23.06
N GLN A 65 -24.56 -9.70 -22.42
CA GLN A 65 -24.44 -8.40 -21.77
C GLN A 65 -23.38 -8.37 -20.65
N VAL A 66 -23.26 -9.44 -19.86
CA VAL A 66 -22.22 -9.53 -18.81
C VAL A 66 -20.84 -9.68 -19.44
N PHE A 67 -20.75 -10.46 -20.52
CA PHE A 67 -19.51 -10.58 -21.28
C PHE A 67 -19.10 -9.24 -21.89
N ASP A 68 -20.00 -8.54 -22.58
CA ASP A 68 -19.72 -7.27 -23.25
C ASP A 68 -19.23 -6.20 -22.25
N ALA A 69 -19.80 -6.18 -21.04
CA ALA A 69 -19.35 -5.29 -19.98
C ALA A 69 -17.90 -5.60 -19.56
N LEU A 70 -17.59 -6.86 -19.22
CA LEU A 70 -16.24 -7.26 -18.83
C LEU A 70 -15.23 -7.08 -19.97
N HIS A 71 -15.65 -7.41 -21.18
CA HIS A 71 -14.84 -7.26 -22.40
C HIS A 71 -14.49 -5.79 -22.66
N SER A 72 -15.46 -4.87 -22.53
CA SER A 72 -15.20 -3.44 -22.72
C SER A 72 -14.20 -2.88 -21.70
N GLU A 73 -14.25 -3.37 -20.46
CA GLU A 73 -13.30 -3.01 -19.40
C GLU A 73 -11.90 -3.55 -19.70
N ASP A 74 -11.80 -4.81 -20.14
CA ASP A 74 -10.54 -5.45 -20.50
C ASP A 74 -9.91 -4.78 -21.76
N GLU A 75 -10.72 -4.38 -22.75
CA GLU A 75 -10.28 -3.62 -23.93
C GLU A 75 -9.72 -2.25 -23.55
N ILE A 76 -10.41 -1.52 -22.66
CA ILE A 76 -9.95 -0.21 -22.15
C ILE A 76 -8.64 -0.38 -21.38
N SER A 77 -8.55 -1.39 -20.51
CA SER A 77 -7.35 -1.71 -19.75
C SER A 77 -6.17 -2.05 -20.67
N PHE A 78 -6.38 -2.87 -21.70
CA PHE A 78 -5.34 -3.23 -22.65
C PHE A 78 -4.89 -2.03 -23.51
N ARG A 79 -5.84 -1.23 -24.02
CA ARG A 79 -5.55 -0.06 -24.86
C ARG A 79 -4.68 0.97 -24.15
N PHE A 80 -4.87 1.14 -22.83
CA PHE A 80 -4.17 2.13 -22.03
C PHE A 80 -3.22 1.50 -21.01
N LYS A 81 -2.75 0.28 -21.27
CA LYS A 81 -1.80 -0.42 -20.40
C LYS A 81 -0.49 0.36 -20.33
N ALA A 82 -0.01 0.62 -19.11
CA ALA A 82 1.26 1.29 -18.90
C ALA A 82 2.43 0.45 -19.42
N LYS A 83 3.51 1.12 -19.81
CA LYS A 83 4.76 0.45 -20.18
C LYS A 83 5.28 -0.35 -18.97
N GLU A 84 5.65 -1.60 -19.20
CA GLU A 84 6.27 -2.47 -18.21
C GLU A 84 7.80 -2.37 -18.31
N GLU A 85 8.49 -2.64 -17.20
CA GLU A 85 9.94 -2.70 -17.16
C GLU A 85 10.48 -3.70 -18.17
N ALA A 86 11.51 -3.31 -18.93
CA ALA A 86 11.94 -4.06 -20.11
C ALA A 86 12.36 -5.51 -19.79
N SER A 87 12.92 -5.76 -18.61
CA SER A 87 13.36 -7.10 -18.20
C SER A 87 12.18 -8.01 -17.86
N ASP A 88 11.22 -7.53 -17.07
CA ASP A 88 10.00 -8.25 -16.71
C ASP A 88 9.15 -8.51 -17.96
N TYR A 89 8.98 -7.49 -18.81
CA TYR A 89 8.22 -7.61 -20.05
C TYR A 89 8.83 -8.66 -20.99
N ALA A 90 10.15 -8.63 -21.19
CA ALA A 90 10.82 -9.64 -22.02
C ALA A 90 10.69 -11.06 -21.45
N SER A 91 10.79 -11.21 -20.13
CA SER A 91 10.64 -12.50 -19.44
C SER A 91 9.22 -13.06 -19.60
N ASP A 92 8.21 -12.21 -19.39
CA ASP A 92 6.81 -12.57 -19.52
C ASP A 92 6.44 -12.92 -20.98
N LEU A 93 6.88 -12.13 -21.96
CA LEU A 93 6.67 -12.45 -23.38
C LEU A 93 7.34 -13.78 -23.77
N ALA A 94 8.54 -14.06 -23.26
CA ALA A 94 9.21 -15.34 -23.50
C ALA A 94 8.41 -16.53 -22.94
N ALA A 95 7.82 -16.38 -21.75
CA ALA A 95 6.93 -17.39 -21.17
C ALA A 95 5.65 -17.57 -22.01
N ARG A 96 5.03 -16.47 -22.45
CA ARG A 96 3.79 -16.48 -23.26
C ARG A 96 3.97 -17.13 -24.63
N LEU A 97 5.18 -17.11 -25.22
CA LEU A 97 5.47 -17.77 -26.51
C LEU A 97 5.27 -19.30 -26.49
N HIS A 98 5.25 -19.90 -25.29
CA HIS A 98 4.94 -21.32 -25.13
C HIS A 98 3.42 -21.61 -25.14
N LEU A 99 2.58 -20.58 -25.00
CA LEU A 99 1.12 -20.70 -24.83
C LEU A 99 0.34 -20.14 -26.02
N TYR A 100 0.85 -19.08 -26.65
CA TYR A 100 0.14 -18.33 -27.69
C TYR A 100 0.97 -18.21 -28.98
N PRO A 101 0.33 -18.15 -30.14
CA PRO A 101 1.03 -17.84 -31.38
C PRO A 101 1.63 -16.42 -31.30
N PRO A 102 2.79 -16.16 -31.94
CA PRO A 102 3.47 -14.86 -31.85
C PRO A 102 2.60 -13.64 -32.21
N GLN A 103 1.61 -13.82 -33.09
CA GLN A 103 0.71 -12.77 -33.53
C GLN A 103 -0.32 -12.34 -32.46
N GLU A 104 -0.58 -13.19 -31.47
CA GLU A 104 -1.59 -12.96 -30.42
C GLU A 104 -0.96 -12.72 -29.04
N LEU A 105 0.37 -12.71 -28.97
CA LEU A 105 1.15 -12.72 -27.73
C LEU A 105 0.78 -11.57 -26.77
N LEU A 106 0.43 -10.41 -27.34
CA LEU A 106 0.09 -9.20 -26.59
C LEU A 106 -1.38 -9.16 -26.18
N THR A 107 -2.28 -9.74 -26.97
CA THR A 107 -3.74 -9.58 -26.81
C THR A 107 -4.39 -10.75 -26.10
N ALA A 108 -3.96 -11.99 -26.37
CA ALA A 108 -4.60 -13.22 -25.90
C ALA A 108 -4.73 -13.35 -24.37
N PRO A 109 -3.76 -12.91 -23.54
CA PRO A 109 -3.93 -12.95 -22.09
C PRO A 109 -4.71 -11.75 -21.53
N GLU A 110 -4.90 -10.69 -22.32
CA GLU A 110 -5.45 -9.41 -21.86
C GLU A 110 -6.94 -9.26 -22.22
N VAL A 111 -7.34 -9.66 -23.43
CA VAL A 111 -8.70 -9.46 -23.95
C VAL A 111 -9.26 -10.79 -24.47
N THR A 112 -10.39 -11.22 -23.90
CA THR A 112 -11.09 -12.42 -24.39
C THR A 112 -11.85 -12.08 -25.68
N PRO A 113 -11.58 -12.74 -26.83
CA PRO A 113 -12.03 -12.25 -28.14
C PRO A 113 -13.54 -12.43 -28.41
N ALA A 114 -14.18 -13.43 -27.81
CA ALA A 114 -15.59 -13.71 -28.07
C ALA A 114 -16.26 -14.44 -26.90
N PHE A 115 -17.56 -14.18 -26.75
CA PHE A 115 -18.40 -14.93 -25.82
C PHE A 115 -18.80 -16.28 -26.42
N ASP A 116 -18.47 -17.36 -25.70
CA ASP A 116 -18.97 -18.70 -26.00
C ASP A 116 -19.91 -19.15 -24.87
N GLY A 117 -21.20 -18.87 -25.05
CA GLY A 117 -22.23 -19.22 -24.08
C GLY A 117 -22.47 -20.72 -23.94
N ASP A 118 -22.17 -21.53 -24.97
CA ASP A 118 -22.27 -22.99 -24.90
C ASP A 118 -21.13 -23.56 -24.07
N ARG A 119 -19.89 -23.15 -24.34
CA ARG A 119 -18.70 -23.58 -23.60
C ARG A 119 -18.72 -23.08 -22.15
N THR A 120 -19.20 -21.87 -21.92
CA THR A 120 -19.41 -21.34 -20.56
C THR A 120 -20.40 -22.22 -19.79
N ARG A 121 -21.53 -22.59 -20.40
CA ARG A 121 -22.50 -23.52 -19.78
C ARG A 121 -21.89 -24.89 -19.53
N GLU A 122 -21.07 -25.39 -20.43
CA GLU A 122 -20.38 -26.67 -20.27
C GLU A 122 -19.39 -26.65 -19.10
N LEU A 123 -18.56 -25.62 -18.99
CA LEU A 123 -17.65 -25.45 -17.85
C LEU A 123 -18.41 -25.34 -16.52
N LEU A 124 -19.50 -24.55 -16.48
CA LEU A 124 -20.35 -24.43 -15.29
C LEU A 124 -21.00 -25.76 -14.88
N ARG A 125 -21.26 -26.69 -15.82
CA ARG A 125 -21.76 -28.03 -15.48
C ARG A 125 -20.69 -28.89 -14.81
N GLN A 126 -19.41 -28.65 -15.04
CA GLN A 126 -18.32 -29.41 -14.42
C GLN A 126 -18.05 -29.01 -12.96
N LEU A 127 -18.49 -27.82 -12.55
CA LEU A 127 -18.40 -27.31 -11.17
C LEU A 127 -19.45 -27.98 -10.26
N GLN A 128 -19.26 -29.27 -9.98
CA GLN A 128 -20.10 -30.06 -9.08
C GLN A 128 -19.42 -30.24 -7.71
N PRO A 129 -20.19 -30.47 -6.63
CA PRO A 129 -19.62 -30.82 -5.32
C PRO A 129 -18.68 -32.03 -5.35
N THR A 130 -18.93 -32.98 -6.26
CA THR A 130 -18.12 -34.20 -6.42
C THR A 130 -16.76 -33.97 -7.08
N SER A 131 -16.55 -32.82 -7.74
CA SER A 131 -15.25 -32.45 -8.33
C SER A 131 -14.44 -31.49 -7.44
N MET A 132 -14.91 -31.22 -6.22
CA MET A 132 -14.30 -30.29 -5.29
C MET A 132 -13.08 -30.90 -4.58
N LEU A 133 -12.02 -30.09 -4.48
CA LEU A 133 -10.98 -30.26 -3.47
C LEU A 133 -11.12 -29.11 -2.46
N ALA A 134 -11.35 -29.42 -1.19
CA ALA A 134 -11.48 -28.43 -0.12
C ALA A 134 -10.23 -28.45 0.77
N LEU A 135 -9.60 -27.30 0.94
CA LEU A 135 -8.49 -27.10 1.88
C LEU A 135 -8.96 -26.18 3.01
N LEU A 136 -8.79 -26.63 4.25
CA LEU A 136 -9.10 -25.84 5.45
C LEU A 136 -7.81 -25.64 6.25
N VAL A 137 -7.37 -24.39 6.37
CA VAL A 137 -6.10 -24.04 7.03
C VAL A 137 -6.38 -23.26 8.31
N SER A 138 -5.93 -23.78 9.46
CA SER A 138 -6.00 -23.08 10.74
C SER A 138 -5.03 -23.67 11.76
N GLN A 139 -4.42 -22.81 12.58
CA GLN A 139 -3.59 -23.22 13.72
C GLN A 139 -4.39 -23.95 14.82
N THR A 140 -5.71 -23.76 14.89
CA THR A 140 -6.54 -24.46 15.89
C THR A 140 -6.78 -25.92 15.53
N LEU A 141 -6.54 -26.32 14.29
CA LEU A 141 -6.69 -27.71 13.84
C LEU A 141 -5.54 -28.58 14.38
N THR A 142 -4.31 -28.06 14.41
CA THR A 142 -3.14 -28.76 14.96
C THR A 142 -3.18 -28.87 16.48
N ALA A 143 -3.77 -27.89 17.18
CA ALA A 143 -3.89 -27.91 18.64
C ALA A 143 -4.81 -29.03 19.17
N ASN A 144 -5.77 -29.48 18.38
CA ASN A 144 -6.81 -30.42 18.79
C ASN A 144 -6.71 -31.81 18.13
N ALA A 145 -5.78 -32.02 17.18
CA ALA A 145 -5.64 -33.26 16.45
C ALA A 145 -4.27 -33.90 16.69
N THR A 146 -4.21 -34.97 17.48
CA THR A 146 -2.97 -35.73 17.73
C THR A 146 -2.88 -37.03 16.95
N ASP A 147 -3.99 -37.54 16.40
CA ASP A 147 -4.02 -38.81 15.65
C ASP A 147 -4.29 -38.57 14.14
N GLY A 148 -3.55 -39.25 13.27
CA GLY A 148 -3.80 -39.30 11.81
C GLY A 148 -3.20 -38.17 10.97
N ALA A 149 -2.29 -37.37 11.52
CA ALA A 149 -1.58 -36.33 10.78
C ALA A 149 -0.61 -36.95 9.77
N SER A 150 -0.64 -36.45 8.54
CA SER A 150 0.40 -36.65 7.54
C SER A 150 1.36 -35.46 7.57
N SER A 151 2.62 -35.70 7.24
CA SER A 151 3.63 -34.66 7.08
C SER A 151 3.98 -34.53 5.60
N GLU A 152 3.87 -33.32 5.06
CA GLU A 152 4.45 -33.00 3.76
C GLU A 152 5.98 -33.19 3.85
N ARG A 153 6.58 -33.73 2.79
CA ARG A 153 7.95 -34.26 2.79
C ARG A 153 9.01 -33.16 2.90
N TRP A 154 8.79 -32.00 2.29
CA TRP A 154 9.82 -31.00 2.07
C TRP A 154 9.80 -29.88 3.11
N TYR A 155 8.61 -29.41 3.45
CA TYR A 155 8.38 -28.34 4.42
C TYR A 155 7.98 -28.86 5.81
N GLY A 156 7.64 -30.15 5.93
CA GLY A 156 7.18 -30.74 7.19
C GLY A 156 5.78 -30.29 7.60
N THR A 157 5.05 -29.63 6.70
CA THR A 157 3.69 -29.12 6.96
C THR A 157 2.77 -30.27 7.35
N GLN A 158 2.16 -30.15 8.54
CA GLN A 158 1.22 -31.14 9.06
C GLN A 158 -0.15 -30.95 8.42
N TYR A 159 -0.78 -32.03 7.93
CA TYR A 159 -2.09 -32.00 7.29
C TYR A 159 -2.88 -33.30 7.52
N TRP A 160 -4.20 -33.25 7.32
CA TRP A 160 -5.10 -34.40 7.49
C TRP A 160 -5.93 -34.63 6.23
N PRO A 161 -5.76 -35.75 5.51
CA PRO A 161 -6.64 -36.11 4.41
C PRO A 161 -7.97 -36.65 4.95
N ILE A 162 -9.03 -35.85 4.88
CA ILE A 162 -10.36 -36.21 5.40
C ILE A 162 -11.35 -36.31 4.23
N PRO A 163 -11.97 -37.48 3.99
CA PRO A 163 -13.05 -37.57 3.02
C PRO A 163 -14.28 -36.80 3.53
N LEU A 164 -14.89 -35.99 2.66
CA LEU A 164 -16.15 -35.32 2.99
C LEU A 164 -17.30 -36.35 3.02
N PRO A 165 -18.23 -36.25 3.98
CA PRO A 165 -19.38 -37.17 4.04
C PRO A 165 -20.23 -37.12 2.76
N ASP A 166 -20.59 -38.29 2.21
CA ASP A 166 -21.34 -38.40 0.96
C ASP A 166 -22.71 -37.70 1.02
N ASP A 167 -23.36 -37.72 2.19
CA ASP A 167 -24.64 -37.05 2.44
C ASP A 167 -24.50 -35.52 2.40
N PHE A 168 -23.39 -34.98 2.93
CA PHE A 168 -23.05 -33.57 2.83
C PHE A 168 -22.79 -33.16 1.38
N VAL A 169 -21.98 -33.92 0.64
CA VAL A 169 -21.69 -33.66 -0.78
C VAL A 169 -22.96 -33.74 -1.63
N ALA A 170 -23.83 -34.73 -1.37
CA ALA A 170 -25.14 -34.85 -2.02
C ALA A 170 -26.07 -33.68 -1.66
N GLY A 171 -26.02 -33.18 -0.42
CA GLY A 171 -26.75 -32.00 0.03
C GLY A 171 -26.37 -30.74 -0.75
N LEU A 172 -25.07 -30.53 -1.00
CA LEU A 172 -24.57 -29.44 -1.83
C LEU A 172 -25.05 -29.54 -3.28
N ALA A 173 -25.30 -30.76 -3.79
CA ALA A 173 -25.76 -30.99 -5.16
C ALA A 173 -27.28 -30.83 -5.33
N ALA A 174 -28.06 -30.97 -4.25
CA ALA A 174 -29.51 -30.96 -4.30
C ALA A 174 -30.07 -29.62 -4.83
N GLU A 175 -31.03 -29.69 -5.75
CA GLU A 175 -31.75 -28.51 -6.23
C GLU A 175 -32.77 -28.02 -5.17
N GLU A 176 -33.01 -26.70 -5.10
CA GLU A 176 -34.17 -26.17 -4.37
C GLU A 176 -35.44 -26.84 -4.89
N PRO A 177 -36.34 -27.35 -4.02
CA PRO A 177 -37.61 -27.89 -4.49
C PRO A 177 -38.37 -26.79 -5.25
N ARG A 178 -38.58 -27.01 -6.56
CA ARG A 178 -39.35 -26.12 -7.42
C ARG A 178 -40.83 -26.17 -6.99
N GLY A 179 -41.24 -25.18 -6.19
CA GLY A 179 -42.62 -24.76 -6.07
C GLY A 179 -43.31 -25.02 -4.72
N GLY A 180 -44.10 -24.03 -4.29
CA GLY A 180 -45.40 -24.32 -3.70
C GLY A 180 -45.56 -24.24 -2.19
N HIS A 181 -44.58 -23.78 -1.43
CA HIS A 181 -44.83 -23.42 -0.03
C HIS A 181 -44.90 -21.91 0.10
N SER A 182 -46.14 -21.40 0.10
CA SER A 182 -46.42 -20.14 0.77
C SER A 182 -45.77 -20.22 2.14
N TYR A 183 -44.80 -19.35 2.40
CA TYR A 183 -44.48 -19.01 3.77
C TYR A 183 -45.81 -18.54 4.39
N ARG A 184 -46.45 -19.40 5.20
CA ARG A 184 -47.31 -18.87 6.24
C ARG A 184 -46.32 -18.23 7.20
N GLY A 185 -46.09 -16.94 6.99
CA GLY A 185 -45.45 -16.11 7.99
C GLY A 185 -46.18 -16.37 9.28
N HIS A 186 -45.49 -16.90 10.28
CA HIS A 186 -45.85 -16.55 11.63
C HIS A 186 -45.64 -15.04 11.70
N SER A 187 -46.74 -14.31 11.63
CA SER A 187 -46.82 -12.92 12.04
C SER A 187 -46.20 -12.84 13.43
N TYR A 188 -45.00 -12.27 13.49
CA TYR A 188 -44.51 -11.73 14.73
C TYR A 188 -45.31 -10.44 14.95
N ASP A 189 -46.42 -10.55 15.68
CA ASP A 189 -47.09 -9.37 16.22
C ASP A 189 -46.12 -8.72 17.22
N PRO A 190 -45.66 -7.48 17.00
CA PRO A 190 -44.97 -6.75 18.04
C PRO A 190 -45.95 -6.47 19.18
N PRO A 191 -45.54 -6.53 20.46
CA PRO A 191 -46.42 -6.12 21.55
C PRO A 191 -46.77 -4.64 21.36
N ALA A 192 -48.07 -4.36 21.44
CA ALA A 192 -48.64 -3.04 21.32
C ALA A 192 -48.03 -2.06 22.33
N GLY A 193 -47.27 -1.09 21.82
CA GLY A 193 -46.87 0.14 22.50
C GLY A 193 -47.05 1.28 21.52
N GLY A 194 -48.15 2.03 21.67
CA GLY A 194 -48.61 3.00 20.67
C GLY A 194 -47.73 4.24 20.55
N PHE A 195 -47.57 4.70 19.32
CA PHE A 195 -47.40 6.11 19.00
C PHE A 195 -48.38 6.47 17.89
N CYS A 196 -49.29 7.39 18.19
CA CYS A 196 -50.31 7.90 17.29
C CYS A 196 -49.66 8.72 16.17
N THR A 197 -49.98 8.39 14.92
CA THR A 197 -49.97 9.33 13.80
C THR A 197 -51.34 9.30 13.14
N GLY A 198 -52.04 10.44 13.18
CA GLY A 198 -53.38 10.60 12.64
C GLY A 198 -53.40 10.68 11.10
N PRO A 199 -54.57 10.46 10.48
CA PRO A 199 -54.70 10.23 9.04
C PRO A 199 -54.72 11.53 8.24
N GLY A 200 -54.24 11.44 7.00
CA GLY A 200 -54.44 12.49 6.00
C GLY A 200 -55.82 12.38 5.35
N ASP A 201 -56.35 13.52 4.95
CA ASP A 201 -57.24 13.65 3.79
C ASP A 201 -57.09 15.07 3.23
N GLY A 202 -57.01 15.16 1.90
CA GLY A 202 -56.87 16.41 1.17
C GLY A 202 -58.19 17.17 1.08
N ALA A 203 -58.11 18.49 1.26
CA ALA A 203 -59.08 19.44 0.71
C ALA A 203 -58.37 20.76 0.42
N SER A 204 -58.65 21.29 -0.75
CA SER A 204 -58.16 22.53 -1.34
C SER A 204 -58.78 23.78 -0.73
N GLU A 205 -58.05 24.89 -0.91
CA GLU A 205 -58.49 26.29 -1.05
C GLU A 205 -59.00 27.09 0.16
N GLU A 206 -58.37 28.27 0.28
CA GLU A 206 -58.84 29.54 0.84
C GLU A 206 -59.01 29.72 2.36
N GLY A 207 -58.52 30.87 2.86
CA GLY A 207 -59.19 31.57 3.97
C GLY A 207 -58.40 31.78 5.27
N GLU A 208 -57.61 32.85 5.30
CA GLU A 208 -57.64 33.90 6.34
C GLU A 208 -57.34 33.60 7.84
N ARG A 209 -56.27 34.28 8.30
CA ARG A 209 -56.20 35.28 9.40
C ARG A 209 -56.94 35.07 10.75
N ALA A 210 -56.25 35.57 11.77
CA ALA A 210 -56.72 36.14 13.06
C ALA A 210 -56.78 35.15 14.25
N VAL A 211 -55.88 35.24 15.24
CA VAL A 211 -55.79 36.21 16.36
C VAL A 211 -56.73 35.88 17.55
N ARG A 212 -56.08 35.83 18.73
CA ARG A 212 -56.53 36.16 20.12
C ARG A 212 -57.05 35.08 21.09
N GLN A 213 -56.32 35.04 22.23
CA GLN A 213 -56.78 35.06 23.65
C GLN A 213 -57.47 33.78 24.18
N LYS A 214 -57.26 33.27 25.41
CA LYS A 214 -56.98 33.91 26.72
C LYS A 214 -56.66 32.81 27.78
N ARG A 215 -55.68 33.09 28.67
CA ARG A 215 -55.59 32.85 30.15
C ARG A 215 -55.69 31.42 30.77
N ARG A 216 -54.53 30.92 31.27
CA ARG A 216 -54.08 30.62 32.68
C ARG A 216 -55.11 30.44 33.84
N PRO A 217 -54.76 29.86 35.04
CA PRO A 217 -53.51 29.17 35.48
C PRO A 217 -53.65 27.99 36.53
N ASP A 218 -52.48 27.50 36.98
CA ASP A 218 -52.10 26.93 38.31
C ASP A 218 -52.35 25.45 38.67
N LEU A 219 -51.25 24.71 38.91
CA LEU A 219 -50.90 24.05 40.19
C LEU A 219 -49.54 23.30 40.11
N GLN A 220 -48.62 23.66 41.02
CA GLN A 220 -47.49 22.84 41.52
C GLN A 220 -47.97 22.00 42.74
N PRO A 221 -47.22 21.02 43.36
CA PRO A 221 -45.75 20.93 43.60
C PRO A 221 -45.14 19.49 43.45
N GLY A 222 -43.80 19.31 43.39
CA GLY A 222 -42.87 18.92 44.49
C GLY A 222 -43.10 17.48 45.01
N GLY A 223 -42.18 16.51 45.15
CA GLY A 223 -40.72 16.38 45.22
C GLY A 223 -40.40 15.26 46.25
N CYS A 224 -39.45 14.34 46.02
CA CYS A 224 -38.52 13.73 47.01
C CYS A 224 -37.82 12.43 46.53
N ARG A 225 -36.58 12.27 47.03
CA ARG A 225 -35.55 11.23 46.79
C ARG A 225 -35.70 10.00 47.71
N ALA A 226 -35.09 8.86 47.33
CA ALA A 226 -33.92 8.23 47.99
C ALA A 226 -33.87 6.68 47.81
N GLU A 227 -32.64 6.16 47.81
CA GLU A 227 -32.12 4.81 47.52
C GLU A 227 -32.48 3.72 48.56
N CYS A 228 -32.28 2.42 48.20
CA CYS A 228 -31.68 1.38 49.06
C CYS A 228 -31.42 0.05 48.31
N ASP A 229 -30.33 -0.62 48.72
CA ASP A 229 -29.74 -1.88 48.25
C ASP A 229 -30.40 -3.19 48.75
N ALA A 230 -29.95 -4.30 48.15
CA ALA A 230 -29.73 -5.66 48.69
C ALA A 230 -30.80 -6.79 48.53
N GLU A 231 -30.31 -7.92 47.99
CA GLU A 231 -30.87 -9.30 47.86
C GLU A 231 -30.95 -10.07 49.21
N PRO A 232 -31.30 -11.40 49.28
CA PRO A 232 -32.22 -12.26 48.50
C PRO A 232 -33.17 -13.09 49.41
N LEU A 233 -34.15 -13.83 48.84
CA LEU A 233 -34.72 -15.06 49.44
C LEU A 233 -35.52 -15.88 48.40
N CYS A 234 -35.19 -17.17 48.29
CA CYS A 234 -35.92 -18.17 47.51
C CYS A 234 -37.12 -18.77 48.28
N ALA A 235 -38.24 -19.05 47.61
CA ALA A 235 -39.00 -20.32 47.70
C ALA A 235 -40.33 -20.29 46.91
N GLY A 236 -40.58 -21.32 46.07
CA GLY A 236 -41.90 -21.96 45.94
C GLY A 236 -42.62 -21.94 44.59
N PHE A 237 -42.81 -23.16 44.03
CA PHE A 237 -43.75 -23.60 42.97
C PHE A 237 -43.47 -23.19 41.51
N ALA A 238 -43.80 -23.95 40.45
CA ALA A 238 -43.85 -25.38 40.08
C ALA A 238 -44.61 -25.41 38.72
N GLU A 239 -44.12 -26.23 37.78
CA GLU A 239 -44.78 -26.69 36.54
C GLU A 239 -44.99 -25.68 35.39
N GLY A 240 -44.37 -25.98 34.25
CA GLY A 240 -44.61 -25.31 32.96
C GLY A 240 -43.34 -25.19 32.14
N GLY A 241 -42.99 -26.24 31.39
CA GLY A 241 -41.80 -26.27 30.53
C GLY A 241 -41.85 -25.21 29.44
N GLY A 242 -40.97 -24.21 29.55
CA GLY A 242 -40.70 -23.20 28.55
C GLY A 242 -39.35 -22.57 28.83
N THR A 243 -38.29 -23.04 28.18
CA THR A 243 -36.96 -22.46 28.26
C THR A 243 -36.92 -21.15 27.47
N CYS A 244 -37.01 -20.02 28.18
CA CYS A 244 -36.45 -18.74 27.75
C CYS A 244 -34.92 -18.82 27.82
N VAL A 245 -34.23 -18.54 26.73
CA VAL A 245 -32.79 -18.23 26.75
C VAL A 245 -32.63 -16.71 26.60
N VAL A 246 -32.30 -16.06 27.70
CA VAL A 246 -31.76 -14.70 27.77
C VAL A 246 -30.25 -14.82 27.58
N TYR A 247 -29.68 -14.09 26.63
CA TYR A 247 -28.22 -13.96 26.49
C TYR A 247 -27.70 -13.04 27.60
N GLY A 248 -26.94 -13.62 28.54
CA GLY A 248 -26.21 -12.91 29.57
C GLY A 248 -24.79 -13.46 29.70
N ALA A 249 -23.83 -12.53 29.63
CA ALA A 249 -22.49 -12.52 30.21
C ALA A 249 -21.57 -13.75 30.09
N VAL A 250 -20.37 -13.45 29.58
CA VAL A 250 -19.13 -14.22 29.66
C VAL A 250 -18.87 -14.66 31.10
N ALA A 251 -18.65 -15.97 31.30
CA ALA A 251 -18.03 -16.51 32.48
C ALA A 251 -16.86 -17.41 32.04
N ASP A 252 -15.69 -17.11 32.62
CA ASP A 252 -14.46 -17.89 32.54
C ASP A 252 -14.64 -19.24 33.24
N ASP A 253 -14.58 -20.35 32.49
CA ASP A 253 -14.04 -21.65 32.95
C ASP A 253 -13.96 -22.64 31.75
N PRO A 254 -12.89 -23.46 31.63
CA PRO A 254 -12.74 -24.41 30.54
C PRO A 254 -13.50 -25.73 30.81
N PRO A 255 -14.07 -26.40 29.79
CA PRO A 255 -14.63 -27.74 29.99
C PRO A 255 -13.51 -28.80 30.11
N PRO A 256 -13.74 -29.91 30.87
CA PRO A 256 -12.70 -30.88 31.21
C PRO A 256 -12.34 -31.82 30.04
N PRO A 257 -11.16 -32.49 30.09
CA PRO A 257 -10.54 -33.12 28.92
C PRO A 257 -10.55 -34.65 28.98
N TRP A 258 -11.58 -35.33 28.48
CA TRP A 258 -11.61 -36.74 28.05
C TRP A 258 -13.07 -37.08 27.71
N GLU A 259 -13.43 -37.68 26.58
CA GLU A 259 -13.09 -39.04 26.18
C GLU A 259 -13.36 -39.21 24.68
N ALA A 260 -12.30 -39.23 23.87
CA ALA A 260 -12.35 -39.84 22.54
C ALA A 260 -11.74 -41.22 22.68
N ARG A 261 -12.55 -42.28 22.52
CA ARG A 261 -12.03 -43.59 22.14
C ARG A 261 -12.82 -44.24 21.01
N PRO A 262 -12.13 -45.04 20.18
CA PRO A 262 -12.56 -45.40 18.84
C PRO A 262 -13.21 -46.79 18.81
N GLY A 263 -14.16 -46.96 17.90
CA GLY A 263 -14.70 -48.26 17.47
C GLY A 263 -15.56 -49.00 18.49
N GLY A 264 -16.86 -49.13 18.22
CA GLY A 264 -17.73 -50.01 19.00
C GLY A 264 -19.21 -49.94 18.70
N THR A 265 -19.65 -50.83 17.81
CA THR A 265 -20.92 -51.58 17.90
C THR A 265 -22.24 -50.80 17.79
N VAL A 266 -22.87 -50.97 16.63
CA VAL A 266 -24.29 -50.69 16.38
C VAL A 266 -25.16 -51.37 17.45
N VAL A 267 -25.74 -50.57 18.35
CA VAL A 267 -26.92 -50.99 19.12
C VAL A 267 -28.13 -50.86 18.19
N ARG A 268 -28.58 -51.99 17.64
CA ARG A 268 -29.92 -52.12 17.08
C ARG A 268 -30.92 -51.96 18.23
N SER A 269 -31.53 -50.79 18.33
CA SER A 269 -32.87 -50.66 18.91
C SER A 269 -33.87 -50.45 17.77
N GLY A 270 -34.98 -51.18 17.84
CA GLY A 270 -35.86 -51.42 16.71
C GLY A 270 -36.73 -50.23 16.29
N GLY A 271 -37.02 -50.19 14.99
CA GLY A 271 -38.29 -49.75 14.41
C GLY A 271 -38.74 -48.32 14.71
N GLY A 272 -38.27 -47.36 13.91
CA GLY A 272 -38.83 -46.02 13.83
C GLY A 272 -38.06 -45.17 12.82
N SER A 273 -38.76 -44.53 11.89
CA SER A 273 -38.26 -43.79 10.72
C SER A 273 -37.17 -42.75 10.98
N GLY A 274 -36.26 -42.63 10.01
CA GLY A 274 -35.10 -41.74 9.90
C GLY A 274 -35.21 -40.33 10.51
N GLY A 275 -34.25 -39.99 11.35
CA GLY A 275 -33.86 -38.62 11.66
C GLY A 275 -32.77 -38.16 10.70
N ALA A 276 -33.14 -37.50 9.62
CA ALA A 276 -32.21 -36.70 8.84
C ALA A 276 -31.73 -35.53 9.72
N GLN A 277 -30.43 -35.45 10.01
CA GLN A 277 -29.84 -34.20 10.49
C GLN A 277 -30.04 -33.16 9.37
N CYS A 278 -30.88 -32.16 9.63
CA CYS A 278 -31.23 -31.13 8.65
C CYS A 278 -30.07 -30.16 8.44
N TRP A 279 -29.13 -30.49 7.54
CA TRP A 279 -28.11 -29.57 7.00
C TRP A 279 -28.69 -28.61 5.95
N ARG A 280 -29.86 -28.01 6.18
CA ARG A 280 -30.50 -27.14 5.18
C ARG A 280 -30.78 -25.77 5.75
N VAL A 281 -29.77 -24.91 5.74
CA VAL A 281 -29.98 -23.46 5.79
C VAL A 281 -29.64 -22.92 4.40
N TRP A 282 -30.58 -23.05 3.46
CA TRP A 282 -30.43 -22.35 2.19
C TRP A 282 -30.52 -20.84 2.44
N PRO A 283 -29.48 -20.04 2.12
CA PRO A 283 -29.76 -18.64 1.82
C PRO A 283 -30.70 -18.65 0.61
N PRO A 284 -31.86 -17.98 0.66
CA PRO A 284 -32.72 -17.96 -0.50
C PRO A 284 -31.96 -17.35 -1.67
N SER A 285 -32.03 -17.98 -2.84
CA SER A 285 -31.42 -17.51 -4.10
C SER A 285 -31.75 -16.04 -4.46
N SER A 286 -32.72 -15.43 -3.76
CA SER A 286 -33.05 -14.01 -3.76
C SER A 286 -32.00 -13.06 -3.16
N GLU A 287 -31.08 -13.53 -2.30
CA GLU A 287 -29.99 -12.68 -1.75
C GLU A 287 -28.89 -12.38 -2.78
N LEU A 288 -28.79 -13.20 -3.83
CA LEU A 288 -27.77 -13.11 -4.86
C LEU A 288 -28.29 -12.36 -6.08
N SER A 289 -27.62 -11.31 -6.52
CA SER A 289 -28.01 -10.49 -7.68
C SER A 289 -26.82 -10.32 -8.63
N PRO A 290 -27.03 -10.15 -9.95
CA PRO A 290 -25.97 -9.68 -10.83
C PRO A 290 -25.41 -8.34 -10.33
N PRO A 291 -24.14 -8.03 -10.62
CA PRO A 291 -23.57 -6.73 -10.28
C PRO A 291 -24.32 -5.61 -11.01
N PRO A 292 -24.51 -4.44 -10.38
CA PRO A 292 -24.99 -3.26 -11.09
C PRO A 292 -23.94 -2.77 -12.09
N ARG A 293 -24.31 -1.79 -12.92
CA ARG A 293 -23.34 -1.12 -13.81
C ARG A 293 -22.27 -0.41 -12.95
N ASN A 294 -21.01 -0.63 -13.28
CA ASN A 294 -19.88 0.01 -12.63
C ASN A 294 -19.92 1.55 -12.87
N PRO A 295 -20.03 2.39 -11.82
CA PRO A 295 -20.16 3.83 -11.95
C PRO A 295 -18.83 4.55 -12.21
N TYR A 296 -17.69 3.86 -12.08
CA TYR A 296 -16.36 4.45 -12.17
C TYR A 296 -15.73 4.35 -13.56
N LEU A 297 -16.41 3.70 -14.52
CA LEU A 297 -15.89 3.52 -15.86
C LEU A 297 -15.67 4.86 -16.57
N PRO A 298 -14.45 5.13 -17.04
CA PRO A 298 -14.17 6.32 -17.82
C PRO A 298 -14.88 6.27 -19.18
N THR A 299 -15.27 7.43 -19.67
CA THR A 299 -15.84 7.64 -21.00
C THR A 299 -15.02 8.62 -21.84
N ASP A 300 -14.13 9.37 -21.21
CA ASP A 300 -13.26 10.35 -21.84
C ASP A 300 -11.80 9.94 -21.67
N PHE A 301 -11.09 9.92 -22.80
CA PHE A 301 -9.70 9.51 -22.92
C PHE A 301 -8.87 10.52 -23.72
N GLU A 302 -9.39 11.74 -23.91
CA GLU A 302 -8.65 12.79 -24.60
C GLU A 302 -7.43 13.21 -23.79
N LEU A 303 -6.31 13.43 -24.49
CA LEU A 303 -5.07 13.92 -23.90
C LEU A 303 -5.03 15.44 -24.01
N LEU A 304 -4.52 16.09 -22.96
CA LEU A 304 -4.22 17.52 -23.02
C LEU A 304 -3.20 17.82 -24.13
N GLU A 305 -3.34 18.97 -24.79
CA GLU A 305 -2.40 19.36 -25.85
C GLU A 305 -0.97 19.48 -25.31
N ALA A 306 0.02 18.98 -26.03
CA ALA A 306 1.42 19.01 -25.60
C ALA A 306 1.97 20.44 -25.40
N SER A 307 1.40 21.45 -26.07
CA SER A 307 1.70 22.88 -25.85
C SER A 307 1.32 23.35 -24.44
N SER A 308 0.42 22.63 -23.76
CA SER A 308 0.03 22.87 -22.37
C SER A 308 0.92 22.19 -21.33
N SER A 309 1.92 21.43 -21.78
CA SER A 309 2.88 20.71 -20.95
C SER A 309 4.26 21.34 -21.18
N PRO A 310 4.83 22.10 -20.22
CA PRO A 310 6.25 22.38 -20.30
C PRO A 310 7.04 21.05 -20.31
N PHE A 311 8.16 21.05 -21.03
CA PHE A 311 8.98 19.87 -21.30
C PHE A 311 9.33 19.08 -20.01
N VAL A 312 9.64 17.79 -20.22
CA VAL A 312 9.98 16.69 -19.30
C VAL A 312 10.93 17.03 -18.11
N SER A 313 11.46 18.25 -18.01
CA SER A 313 12.37 18.74 -16.95
C SER A 313 11.77 19.71 -15.93
N ASP A 314 10.49 20.08 -16.00
CA ASP A 314 9.95 21.12 -15.10
C ASP A 314 9.35 20.56 -13.80
N PRO A 315 9.76 21.07 -12.62
CA PRO A 315 9.22 20.60 -11.35
C PRO A 315 7.71 20.89 -11.23
N PRO A 316 6.97 20.17 -10.38
CA PRO A 316 5.58 20.54 -10.07
C PRO A 316 5.48 22.00 -9.63
N ALA A 317 4.52 22.72 -10.20
CA ALA A 317 4.25 24.10 -9.87
C ALA A 317 3.35 24.18 -8.62
N LEU A 318 3.65 25.13 -7.73
CA LEU A 318 2.77 25.45 -6.61
C LEU A 318 1.63 26.35 -7.09
N LEU A 319 0.42 25.81 -7.24
CA LEU A 319 -0.76 26.54 -7.72
C LEU A 319 -1.53 27.26 -6.61
N ARG A 320 -1.53 26.71 -5.39
CA ARG A 320 -2.19 27.30 -4.22
C ARG A 320 -1.30 27.19 -2.99
N ARG A 321 -1.27 28.25 -2.21
CA ARG A 321 -0.62 28.28 -0.88
C ARG A 321 -1.60 28.87 0.13
N GLY A 322 -2.32 28.00 0.82
CA GLY A 322 -3.15 28.35 1.96
C GLY A 322 -2.32 28.54 3.23
N ALA A 323 -3.00 28.82 4.35
CA ALA A 323 -2.35 28.95 5.65
C ALA A 323 -1.70 27.64 6.13
N ARG A 324 -2.30 26.50 5.79
CA ARG A 324 -1.80 25.17 6.16
C ARG A 324 -1.86 24.14 5.02
N SER A 325 -2.40 24.51 3.86
CA SER A 325 -2.54 23.63 2.71
C SER A 325 -1.71 24.13 1.52
N ARG A 326 -1.21 23.20 0.70
CA ARG A 326 -0.51 23.49 -0.55
C ARG A 326 -1.02 22.58 -1.66
N LEU A 327 -1.22 23.17 -2.84
CA LEU A 327 -1.54 22.45 -4.07
C LEU A 327 -0.36 22.52 -5.03
N TRP A 328 0.20 21.36 -5.35
CA TRP A 328 1.20 21.14 -6.37
C TRP A 328 0.56 20.49 -7.59
N HIS A 329 0.96 20.93 -8.77
CA HIS A 329 0.44 20.40 -10.02
C HIS A 329 1.53 20.28 -11.08
N ARG A 330 1.44 19.22 -11.87
CA ARG A 330 2.16 19.08 -13.13
C ARG A 330 1.27 18.35 -14.13
N ALA A 331 0.93 19.02 -15.22
CA ALA A 331 0.41 18.34 -16.40
C ALA A 331 1.52 17.45 -16.95
N GLU A 332 1.25 16.16 -17.09
CA GLU A 332 2.22 15.20 -17.63
C GLU A 332 1.52 14.22 -18.56
N VAL A 333 1.74 14.42 -19.86
CA VAL A 333 1.14 13.63 -20.94
C VAL A 333 2.20 12.90 -21.77
N SER A 334 3.49 12.97 -21.40
CA SER A 334 4.59 12.33 -22.14
C SER A 334 4.46 10.80 -22.21
N PHE A 335 3.72 10.20 -21.28
CA PHE A 335 3.43 8.77 -21.26
C PHE A 335 2.39 8.35 -22.30
N GLY A 336 1.66 9.31 -22.91
CA GLY A 336 0.65 9.03 -23.93
C GLY A 336 -0.60 8.33 -23.40
N LEU A 337 -0.87 8.46 -22.10
CA LEU A 337 -1.97 7.79 -21.41
C LEU A 337 -2.93 8.80 -20.76
N PRO A 338 -4.26 8.57 -20.80
CA PRO A 338 -5.27 9.45 -20.21
C PRO A 338 -5.40 9.26 -18.69
N VAL A 339 -4.27 9.11 -18.01
CA VAL A 339 -4.19 8.73 -16.60
C VAL A 339 -3.54 9.83 -15.77
N ALA A 340 -3.79 9.77 -14.47
CA ALA A 340 -3.26 10.67 -13.48
C ALA A 340 -2.85 9.93 -12.21
N ALA A 341 -1.97 10.56 -11.45
CA ALA A 341 -1.62 10.21 -10.09
C ALA A 341 -1.95 11.40 -9.18
N VAL A 342 -2.65 11.12 -8.08
CA VAL A 342 -2.96 12.10 -7.05
C VAL A 342 -2.37 11.61 -5.73
N ARG A 343 -1.74 12.51 -4.98
CA ARG A 343 -1.21 12.25 -3.64
C ARG A 343 -1.68 13.33 -2.69
N VAL A 344 -2.09 12.91 -1.49
CA VAL A 344 -2.52 13.81 -0.42
C VAL A 344 -1.88 13.39 0.89
N ALA A 345 -1.00 14.22 1.44
CA ALA A 345 -0.46 14.05 2.78
C ALA A 345 -1.28 14.90 3.75
N LEU A 346 -1.74 14.27 4.84
CA LEU A 346 -2.44 14.92 5.93
C LEU A 346 -1.64 14.70 7.20
N HIS A 347 -0.93 15.73 7.66
CA HIS A 347 -0.23 15.69 8.94
C HIS A 347 -1.23 16.04 10.04
N THR A 348 -1.39 15.17 11.04
CA THR A 348 -2.40 15.35 12.08
C THR A 348 -1.76 15.28 13.47
N ARG A 349 -2.19 16.16 14.37
CA ARG A 349 -1.70 16.14 15.76
C ARG A 349 -2.19 14.95 16.58
N ALA A 350 -3.26 14.33 16.12
CA ALA A 350 -3.79 13.12 16.75
C ALA A 350 -2.84 11.92 16.54
N VAL A 351 -2.02 11.94 15.48
CA VAL A 351 -1.07 10.88 15.16
C VAL A 351 0.35 11.26 15.57
N SER A 352 0.79 12.49 15.28
CA SER A 352 2.13 12.94 15.62
C SER A 352 2.35 12.98 17.14
N ALA A 353 3.52 12.51 17.58
CA ALA A 353 3.92 12.58 18.99
C ALA A 353 3.89 14.02 19.52
N ARG A 354 3.48 14.20 20.78
CA ARG A 354 3.67 15.47 21.50
C ARG A 354 5.18 15.75 21.63
N GLU A 355 5.54 17.03 21.76
CA GLU A 355 6.94 17.42 22.04
C GLU A 355 7.46 16.62 23.25
N GLY A 356 8.53 15.83 23.03
CA GLY A 356 9.08 14.91 24.04
C GLY A 356 9.16 13.43 23.61
N GLY A 357 8.53 13.03 22.49
CA GLY A 357 8.71 11.69 21.90
C GLY A 357 7.95 10.56 22.59
N GLU A 358 7.31 10.82 23.73
CA GLU A 358 6.42 9.89 24.44
C GLU A 358 4.98 10.00 23.90
N GLY A 359 4.36 8.86 23.56
CA GLY A 359 2.94 8.78 23.16
C GLY A 359 2.63 8.65 21.67
N GLY A 360 3.62 8.62 20.77
CA GLY A 360 3.39 8.44 19.33
C GLY A 360 2.80 7.08 18.94
N GLY A 361 3.03 6.05 19.76
CA GLY A 361 2.52 4.69 19.52
C GLY A 361 0.99 4.61 19.52
N GLU A 362 0.31 5.37 20.38
CA GLU A 362 -1.16 5.36 20.46
C GLU A 362 -1.79 6.00 19.22
N GLY A 363 -1.32 7.20 18.84
CA GLY A 363 -1.78 7.89 17.63
C GLY A 363 -1.52 7.06 16.36
N ALA A 364 -0.35 6.43 16.25
CA ALA A 364 -0.03 5.53 15.16
C ALA A 364 -0.88 4.25 15.14
N ALA A 365 -1.20 3.69 16.31
CA ALA A 365 -2.12 2.56 16.43
C ALA A 365 -3.54 2.92 15.97
N PHE A 366 -4.05 4.09 16.37
CA PHE A 366 -5.33 4.60 15.87
C PHE A 366 -5.32 4.83 14.35
N ALA A 367 -4.26 5.42 13.81
CA ALA A 367 -4.12 5.66 12.37
C ALA A 367 -4.09 4.35 11.56
N LEU A 368 -3.33 3.35 12.02
CA LEU A 368 -3.25 2.04 11.39
C LEU A 368 -4.62 1.33 11.42
N LEU A 369 -5.28 1.32 12.58
CA LEU A 369 -6.59 0.71 12.74
C LEU A 369 -7.64 1.42 11.87
N HIS A 370 -7.56 2.75 11.75
CA HIS A 370 -8.41 3.57 10.90
C HIS A 370 -8.25 3.22 9.42
N ALA A 371 -7.02 3.21 8.92
CA ALA A 371 -6.73 2.92 7.51
C ALA A 371 -7.26 1.55 7.08
N ILE A 372 -6.98 0.51 7.88
CA ILE A 372 -7.44 -0.86 7.58
C ILE A 372 -8.96 -1.00 7.74
N TYR A 373 -9.55 -0.31 8.73
CA TYR A 373 -11.01 -0.29 8.87
C TYR A 373 -11.69 0.35 7.66
N LEU A 374 -11.15 1.48 7.17
CA LEU A 374 -11.64 2.16 5.99
C LEU A 374 -11.52 1.27 4.76
N GLU A 375 -10.39 0.59 4.57
CA GLU A 375 -10.20 -0.36 3.46
C GLU A 375 -11.27 -1.46 3.47
N MET A 376 -11.54 -2.06 4.64
CA MET A 376 -12.60 -3.05 4.77
C MET A 376 -14.01 -2.48 4.54
N GLN A 377 -14.25 -1.20 4.88
CA GLN A 377 -15.50 -0.50 4.61
C GLN A 377 -15.68 -0.23 3.11
N LEU A 378 -14.61 0.17 2.42
CA LEU A 378 -14.64 0.54 1.00
C LEU A 378 -14.53 -0.64 0.04
N ARG A 379 -14.23 -1.86 0.53
CA ARG A 379 -13.85 -3.02 -0.30
C ARG A 379 -14.80 -3.33 -1.46
N GLU A 380 -16.12 -3.13 -1.30
CA GLU A 380 -17.07 -3.31 -2.43
C GLU A 380 -16.94 -2.22 -3.50
N ALA A 381 -16.90 -0.94 -3.09
CA ALA A 381 -16.70 0.16 -4.03
C ALA A 381 -15.30 0.17 -4.66
N ALA A 382 -14.28 -0.27 -3.90
CA ALA A 382 -12.91 -0.40 -4.37
C ALA A 382 -12.76 -1.49 -5.44
N TRP A 383 -13.59 -2.54 -5.40
CA TRP A 383 -13.62 -3.55 -6.47
C TRP A 383 -14.09 -2.94 -7.79
N ASP A 384 -15.20 -2.22 -7.78
CA ASP A 384 -15.74 -1.55 -8.97
C ASP A 384 -14.74 -0.49 -9.49
N ALA A 385 -14.13 0.29 -8.58
CA ALA A 385 -13.10 1.27 -8.95
C ALA A 385 -11.88 0.60 -9.59
N SER A 386 -11.38 -0.50 -9.02
CA SER A 386 -10.23 -1.24 -9.56
C SER A 386 -10.52 -1.84 -10.95
N ARG A 387 -11.72 -2.38 -11.17
CA ARG A 387 -12.17 -2.83 -12.51
C ARG A 387 -12.24 -1.67 -13.51
N ALA A 388 -12.48 -0.46 -13.04
CA ALA A 388 -12.45 0.76 -13.83
C ALA A 388 -11.06 1.41 -13.93
N GLY A 389 -9.98 0.69 -13.59
CA GLY A 389 -8.61 1.19 -13.67
C GLY A 389 -8.26 2.25 -12.62
N LEU A 390 -9.01 2.34 -11.52
CA LEU A 390 -8.73 3.23 -10.40
C LEU A 390 -8.19 2.43 -9.21
N ALA A 391 -7.05 2.82 -8.69
CA ALA A 391 -6.51 2.30 -7.44
C ALA A 391 -6.23 3.46 -6.49
N VAL A 392 -7.01 3.49 -5.41
CA VAL A 392 -6.91 4.50 -4.36
C VAL A 392 -6.79 3.81 -3.01
N SER A 393 -5.82 4.21 -2.21
CA SER A 393 -5.58 3.68 -0.87
C SER A 393 -5.26 4.80 0.12
N LEU A 394 -5.77 4.66 1.34
CA LEU A 394 -5.39 5.49 2.48
C LEU A 394 -4.43 4.69 3.35
N SER A 395 -3.26 5.25 3.64
CA SER A 395 -2.25 4.64 4.50
C SER A 395 -1.97 5.51 5.72
N ALA A 396 -1.61 4.86 6.82
CA ALA A 396 -1.13 5.54 8.02
C ALA A 396 0.35 5.89 7.84
N THR A 397 0.73 7.12 8.20
CA THR A 397 2.13 7.55 8.26
C THR A 397 2.52 7.83 9.71
N SER A 398 3.81 8.05 9.95
CA SER A 398 4.30 8.42 11.30
C SER A 398 3.77 9.77 11.79
N THR A 399 3.15 10.57 10.92
CA THR A 399 2.67 11.92 11.22
C THR A 399 1.19 12.16 10.90
N GLY A 400 0.47 11.14 10.41
CA GLY A 400 -0.92 11.28 9.99
C GLY A 400 -1.32 10.26 8.94
N PHE A 401 -1.83 10.74 7.81
CA PHE A 401 -2.32 9.89 6.72
C PHE A 401 -1.74 10.30 5.39
N GLU A 402 -1.63 9.34 4.48
CA GLU A 402 -1.37 9.58 3.07
C GLU A 402 -2.45 8.89 2.23
N LEU A 403 -3.16 9.65 1.42
CA LEU A 403 -4.08 9.14 0.41
C LEU A 403 -3.38 9.16 -0.94
N SER A 404 -3.27 7.99 -1.55
CA SER A 404 -2.59 7.80 -2.82
C SER A 404 -3.55 7.21 -3.83
N GLY A 405 -3.68 7.86 -4.98
CA GLY A 405 -4.55 7.44 -6.07
C GLY A 405 -3.82 7.42 -7.40
N HIS A 406 -4.12 6.44 -8.24
CA HIS A 406 -3.74 6.43 -9.65
C HIS A 406 -4.85 5.80 -10.49
N GLY A 407 -4.94 6.21 -11.76
CA GLY A 407 -5.93 5.70 -12.71
C GLY A 407 -6.37 6.75 -13.73
N TYR A 408 -7.49 6.53 -14.40
CA TYR A 408 -8.00 7.44 -15.43
C TYR A 408 -8.32 8.83 -14.86
N ALA A 409 -7.80 9.86 -15.52
CA ALA A 409 -7.85 11.24 -15.04
C ALA A 409 -9.27 11.78 -14.86
N GLN A 410 -10.21 11.33 -15.71
CA GLN A 410 -11.61 11.74 -15.66
C GLN A 410 -12.30 11.36 -14.33
N THR A 411 -12.11 10.14 -13.85
CA THR A 411 -12.88 9.57 -12.74
C THR A 411 -12.12 9.53 -11.41
N LEU A 412 -10.78 9.62 -11.45
CA LEU A 412 -9.91 9.54 -10.28
C LEU A 412 -10.23 10.62 -9.20
N PRO A 413 -10.37 11.92 -9.52
CA PRO A 413 -10.64 12.94 -8.48
C PRO A 413 -11.95 12.71 -7.70
N ALA A 414 -13.01 12.27 -8.39
CA ALA A 414 -14.31 12.00 -7.77
C ALA A 414 -14.26 10.78 -6.84
N TYR A 415 -13.51 9.74 -7.23
CA TYR A 415 -13.33 8.57 -6.36
C TYR A 415 -12.45 8.92 -5.14
N MET A 416 -11.36 9.67 -5.33
CA MET A 416 -10.54 10.21 -4.23
C MET A 416 -11.37 10.98 -3.20
N LEU A 417 -12.26 11.87 -3.66
CA LEU A 417 -13.19 12.62 -2.81
C LEU A 417 -14.13 11.69 -2.02
N THR A 418 -14.61 10.62 -2.65
CA THR A 418 -15.45 9.61 -2.00
C THR A 418 -14.69 8.91 -0.87
N VAL A 419 -13.42 8.51 -1.12
CA VAL A 419 -12.56 7.90 -0.11
C VAL A 419 -12.30 8.85 1.07
N LEU A 420 -11.97 10.12 0.81
CA LEU A 420 -11.76 11.13 1.86
C LEU A 420 -12.99 11.34 2.75
N ARG A 421 -14.18 11.42 2.16
CA ARG A 421 -15.44 11.57 2.92
C ARG A 421 -15.69 10.37 3.83
N GLN A 422 -15.45 9.16 3.32
CA GLN A 422 -15.61 7.91 4.08
C GLN A 422 -14.53 7.78 5.17
N ALA A 423 -13.31 8.24 4.91
CA ALA A 423 -12.22 8.30 5.89
C ALA A 423 -12.62 9.17 7.10
N ARG A 424 -13.22 10.34 6.85
CA ARG A 424 -13.66 11.26 7.92
C ARG A 424 -14.85 10.73 8.71
N SER A 425 -15.77 10.01 8.05
CA SER A 425 -17.02 9.54 8.63
C SER A 425 -17.14 8.01 8.55
N LEU A 426 -16.34 7.34 9.39
CA LEU A 426 -16.39 5.88 9.51
C LEU A 426 -17.78 5.42 9.97
N GLN A 427 -18.33 4.41 9.31
CA GLN A 427 -19.62 3.82 9.68
C GLN A 427 -19.40 2.83 10.83
N PRO A 428 -19.94 3.05 12.04
CA PRO A 428 -19.69 2.17 13.18
C PRO A 428 -20.26 0.76 12.94
N ASP A 429 -19.40 -0.25 13.00
CA ASP A 429 -19.75 -1.65 12.80
C ASP A 429 -18.92 -2.51 13.77
N ALA A 430 -19.59 -3.11 14.76
CA ALA A 430 -18.93 -3.85 15.82
C ALA A 430 -18.21 -5.11 15.31
N LEU A 431 -18.76 -5.77 14.28
CA LEU A 431 -18.18 -6.97 13.70
C LEU A 431 -16.93 -6.60 12.88
N ARG A 432 -17.04 -5.60 11.99
CA ARG A 432 -15.88 -5.09 11.25
C ARG A 432 -14.78 -4.64 12.21
N PHE A 433 -15.13 -3.93 13.27
CA PHE A 433 -14.15 -3.49 14.26
C PHE A 433 -13.43 -4.66 14.93
N ALA A 434 -14.16 -5.68 15.40
CA ALA A 434 -13.57 -6.86 16.02
C ALA A 434 -12.64 -7.60 15.05
N THR A 435 -13.07 -7.76 13.79
CA THR A 435 -12.27 -8.37 12.71
C THR A 435 -10.99 -7.57 12.42
N VAL A 436 -11.12 -6.27 12.14
CA VAL A 436 -9.99 -5.39 11.84
C VAL A 436 -9.01 -5.35 13.02
N LYS A 437 -9.52 -5.25 14.25
CA LYS A 437 -8.68 -5.24 15.44
C LYS A 437 -7.89 -6.53 15.60
N ALA A 438 -8.54 -7.70 15.43
CA ALA A 438 -7.86 -8.98 15.48
C ALA A 438 -6.80 -9.13 14.37
N LEU A 439 -7.10 -8.65 13.16
CA LEU A 439 -6.15 -8.62 12.04
C LEU A 439 -4.92 -7.78 12.35
N VAL A 440 -5.12 -6.55 12.86
CA VAL A 440 -4.02 -5.64 13.22
C VAL A 440 -3.21 -6.17 14.40
N GLU A 441 -3.86 -6.73 15.42
CA GLU A 441 -3.16 -7.37 16.54
C GLU A 441 -2.30 -8.54 16.08
N ARG A 442 -2.81 -9.37 15.16
CA ARG A 442 -2.04 -10.47 14.56
C ARG A 442 -0.89 -9.94 13.72
N GLN A 443 -1.12 -8.96 12.85
CA GLN A 443 -0.08 -8.37 12.00
C GLN A 443 1.07 -7.80 12.84
N LEU A 444 0.75 -7.02 13.89
CA LEU A 444 1.76 -6.44 14.77
C LEU A 444 2.47 -7.49 15.63
N ALA A 445 1.78 -8.58 16.02
CA ALA A 445 2.41 -9.69 16.74
C ALA A 445 3.29 -10.56 15.83
N ASP A 446 2.93 -10.70 14.55
CA ASP A 446 3.71 -11.46 13.57
C ASP A 446 5.01 -10.75 13.17
N GLU A 447 5.17 -9.46 13.48
CA GLU A 447 6.46 -8.75 13.35
C GLU A 447 7.58 -9.39 14.20
N ASP A 448 7.23 -10.11 15.28
CA ASP A 448 8.22 -10.90 16.05
C ASP A 448 8.84 -12.04 15.21
N LYS A 449 8.17 -12.45 14.13
CA LYS A 449 8.62 -13.48 13.18
C LYS A 449 9.25 -12.88 11.92
N ALA A 450 9.42 -11.55 11.87
CA ALA A 450 10.12 -10.90 10.78
C ALA A 450 11.54 -11.46 10.63
N ALA A 451 12.09 -11.41 9.42
CA ALA A 451 13.47 -11.85 9.20
C ALA A 451 14.46 -10.96 9.98
N ALA A 452 15.60 -11.51 10.39
CA ALA A 452 16.57 -10.80 11.22
C ALA A 452 17.01 -9.43 10.65
N TYR A 453 17.15 -9.29 9.32
CA TYR A 453 17.47 -8.00 8.70
C TYR A 453 16.35 -6.96 8.84
N GLN A 454 15.07 -7.38 8.90
CA GLN A 454 13.92 -6.52 9.10
C GLN A 454 13.86 -6.03 10.55
N VAL A 455 14.16 -6.89 11.52
CA VAL A 455 14.34 -6.50 12.93
C VAL A 455 15.47 -5.46 13.06
N ALA A 456 16.57 -5.63 12.31
CA ALA A 456 17.66 -4.65 12.28
C ALA A 456 17.20 -3.29 11.71
N TYR A 457 16.32 -3.31 10.70
CA TYR A 457 15.72 -2.09 10.15
C TYR A 457 14.78 -1.39 11.14
N GLN A 458 13.96 -2.14 11.89
CA GLN A 458 13.08 -1.59 12.92
C GLN A 458 13.88 -0.89 14.04
N ALA A 459 14.96 -1.53 14.52
CA ALA A 459 15.85 -0.92 15.51
C ALA A 459 16.54 0.34 14.95
N TRP A 460 16.99 0.30 13.69
CA TRP A 460 17.57 1.45 12.99
C TRP A 460 16.58 2.62 12.86
N SER A 461 15.34 2.37 12.46
CA SER A 461 14.33 3.41 12.24
C SER A 461 13.94 4.07 13.57
N HIS A 462 13.80 3.30 14.63
CA HIS A 462 13.49 3.78 15.98
C HIS A 462 14.57 4.71 16.55
N LEU A 463 15.84 4.48 16.17
CA LEU A 463 17.00 5.28 16.58
C LEU A 463 17.17 6.54 15.73
N LEU A 464 17.18 6.40 14.39
CA LEU A 464 17.51 7.50 13.49
C LEU A 464 16.33 8.40 13.15
N LEU A 465 15.10 7.90 13.08
CA LEU A 465 13.96 8.74 12.72
C LEU A 465 13.36 9.40 13.96
N ARG A 466 12.87 10.64 13.80
CA ARG A 466 12.22 11.36 14.91
C ARG A 466 10.99 10.64 15.43
N VAL A 467 10.09 10.22 14.53
CA VAL A 467 8.86 9.51 14.86
C VAL A 467 8.88 8.14 14.19
N ALA A 468 9.10 7.11 15.01
CA ALA A 468 9.13 5.70 14.60
C ALA A 468 8.67 4.85 15.79
N PRO A 469 7.34 4.66 15.96
CA PRO A 469 6.82 3.79 17.00
C PRO A 469 7.21 2.34 16.72
N THR A 470 7.41 1.55 17.77
CA THR A 470 7.70 0.11 17.61
C THR A 470 6.41 -0.70 17.42
N PRO A 471 6.47 -1.86 16.75
CA PRO A 471 5.32 -2.76 16.66
C PRO A 471 4.75 -3.13 18.04
N ALA A 472 5.62 -3.33 19.04
CA ALA A 472 5.22 -3.63 20.41
C ALA A 472 4.44 -2.49 21.08
N GLU A 473 4.88 -1.23 20.91
CA GLU A 473 4.16 -0.04 21.39
C GLU A 473 2.78 0.08 20.74
N GLN A 474 2.70 -0.14 19.42
CA GLN A 474 1.44 -0.10 18.69
C GLN A 474 0.51 -1.24 19.12
N LEU A 475 1.02 -2.46 19.28
CA LEU A 475 0.24 -3.62 19.72
C LEU A 475 -0.38 -3.40 21.10
N ALA A 476 0.40 -2.88 22.04
CA ALA A 476 -0.09 -2.53 23.37
C ALA A 476 -1.22 -1.49 23.30
N ALA A 477 -1.09 -0.48 22.44
CA ALA A 477 -2.12 0.52 22.24
C ALA A 477 -3.39 -0.06 21.58
N VAL A 478 -3.26 -0.79 20.47
CA VAL A 478 -4.39 -1.40 19.73
C VAL A 478 -5.29 -2.22 20.65
N ARG A 479 -4.70 -3.03 21.55
CA ARG A 479 -5.44 -3.86 22.51
C ARG A 479 -6.41 -3.04 23.38
N SER A 480 -6.08 -1.80 23.71
CA SER A 480 -6.92 -0.92 24.54
C SER A 480 -8.02 -0.17 23.77
N ILE A 481 -7.87 -0.01 22.46
CA ILE A 481 -8.78 0.79 21.61
C ILE A 481 -10.16 0.13 21.51
N ARG A 482 -11.21 0.96 21.59
CA ARG A 482 -12.62 0.58 21.37
C ARG A 482 -13.23 1.35 20.19
N LEU A 483 -14.26 0.77 19.57
CA LEU A 483 -14.92 1.34 18.39
C LEU A 483 -15.35 2.82 18.55
N PRO A 484 -15.99 3.26 19.65
CA PRO A 484 -16.36 4.67 19.79
C PRO A 484 -15.15 5.62 19.80
N GLN A 485 -14.00 5.16 20.30
CA GLN A 485 -12.76 5.94 20.29
C GLN A 485 -12.20 6.02 18.87
N LEU A 486 -12.24 4.93 18.10
CA LEU A 486 -11.80 4.92 16.70
C LEU A 486 -12.63 5.87 15.83
N VAL A 487 -13.96 5.84 15.96
CA VAL A 487 -14.87 6.72 15.21
C VAL A 487 -14.63 8.18 15.56
N ARG A 488 -14.45 8.49 16.85
CA ARG A 488 -14.10 9.83 17.29
C ARG A 488 -12.72 10.26 16.76
N PHE A 489 -11.72 9.39 16.83
CA PHE A 489 -10.39 9.65 16.28
C PHE A 489 -10.47 9.94 14.77
N ALA A 490 -11.27 9.19 14.00
CA ALA A 490 -11.45 9.42 12.57
C ALA A 490 -11.94 10.84 12.27
N ALA A 491 -12.98 11.27 13.01
CA ALA A 491 -13.54 12.61 12.89
C ALA A 491 -12.50 13.66 13.31
N ASP A 492 -11.91 13.51 14.50
CA ASP A 492 -10.96 14.46 15.08
C ASP A 492 -9.68 14.59 14.23
N ALA A 493 -9.07 13.50 13.79
CA ALA A 493 -7.80 13.51 13.07
C ALA A 493 -7.92 14.17 11.70
N LEU A 494 -9.00 13.90 10.96
CA LEU A 494 -9.23 14.46 9.64
C LEU A 494 -9.85 15.86 9.68
N SER A 495 -10.48 16.28 10.79
CA SER A 495 -10.95 17.67 10.97
C SER A 495 -9.94 18.59 11.64
N SER A 496 -8.90 18.05 12.30
CA SER A 496 -7.86 18.81 13.02
C SER A 496 -6.45 18.61 12.47
N TRP A 497 -6.36 18.50 11.14
CA TRP A 497 -5.09 18.45 10.43
C TRP A 497 -4.26 19.72 10.65
N ALA A 498 -2.95 19.52 10.71
CA ALA A 498 -1.96 20.54 11.00
C ALA A 498 -1.32 21.10 9.71
N SER A 499 -1.14 20.26 8.70
CA SER A 499 -0.78 20.68 7.35
C SER A 499 -1.29 19.65 6.35
N SER A 500 -1.50 20.10 5.11
CA SER A 500 -1.90 19.23 4.01
C SER A 500 -1.17 19.57 2.72
N ASP A 501 -0.60 18.58 2.06
CA ASP A 501 0.02 18.73 0.74
C ASP A 501 -0.75 17.89 -0.26
N PHE A 502 -1.05 18.48 -1.42
CA PHE A 502 -1.70 17.82 -2.53
C PHE A 502 -0.77 17.88 -3.73
N LEU A 503 -0.62 16.76 -4.43
CA LEU A 503 0.02 16.69 -5.74
C LEU A 503 -0.97 16.09 -6.74
N PHE A 504 -1.24 16.83 -7.82
CA PHE A 504 -1.97 16.35 -8.99
C PHE A 504 -0.99 16.27 -10.15
N PHE A 505 -0.79 15.06 -10.68
CA PHE A 505 0.24 14.78 -11.67
C PHE A 505 -0.34 13.92 -12.81
N GLY A 506 -0.17 14.32 -14.07
CA GLY A 506 -0.67 13.55 -15.22
C GLY A 506 -1.63 14.31 -16.12
N ASN A 507 -2.59 13.61 -16.74
CA ASN A 507 -3.55 14.16 -17.70
C ASN A 507 -4.67 14.98 -17.03
N LEU A 508 -4.30 15.97 -16.20
CA LEU A 508 -5.20 16.97 -15.61
C LEU A 508 -4.61 18.36 -15.87
N ASP A 509 -5.44 19.30 -16.30
CA ASP A 509 -5.02 20.69 -16.44
C ASP A 509 -5.01 21.41 -15.08
N ALA A 510 -4.47 22.62 -15.05
CA ALA A 510 -4.34 23.38 -13.82
C ALA A 510 -5.71 23.76 -13.21
N ALA A 511 -6.72 24.00 -14.04
CA ALA A 511 -8.07 24.33 -13.60
C ALA A 511 -8.74 23.14 -12.92
N GLY A 512 -8.75 21.97 -13.57
CA GLY A 512 -9.28 20.73 -13.01
C GLY A 512 -8.54 20.28 -11.75
N ALA A 513 -7.22 20.50 -11.68
CA ALA A 513 -6.44 20.23 -10.46
C ALA A 513 -6.85 21.15 -9.30
N VAL A 514 -7.10 22.44 -9.57
CA VAL A 514 -7.61 23.40 -8.57
C VAL A 514 -9.01 23.01 -8.11
N ASP A 515 -9.93 22.72 -9.03
CA ASP A 515 -11.31 22.39 -8.69
C ASP A 515 -11.38 21.12 -7.83
N ALA A 516 -10.66 20.06 -8.24
CA ALA A 516 -10.54 18.83 -7.46
C ALA A 516 -9.91 19.07 -6.08
N TYR A 517 -8.89 19.93 -5.99
CA TYR A 517 -8.27 20.31 -4.72
C TYR A 517 -9.26 21.01 -3.79
N GLU A 518 -10.02 22.00 -4.27
CA GLU A 518 -10.98 22.73 -3.43
C GLU A 518 -12.11 21.80 -2.94
N GLU A 519 -12.59 20.89 -3.78
CA GLU A 519 -13.58 19.87 -3.37
C GLU A 519 -13.03 18.92 -2.29
N GLN A 520 -11.80 18.43 -2.48
CA GLN A 520 -11.16 17.52 -1.53
C GLN A 520 -10.81 18.23 -0.22
N LEU A 521 -10.35 19.48 -0.27
CA LEU A 521 -10.10 20.30 0.91
C LEU A 521 -11.40 20.60 1.67
N GLY A 522 -12.50 20.88 0.97
CA GLY A 522 -13.83 21.05 1.55
C GLY A 522 -14.36 19.78 2.23
N ALA A 523 -13.94 18.59 1.79
CA ALA A 523 -14.29 17.35 2.50
C ALA A 523 -13.57 17.21 3.85
N LEU A 524 -12.39 17.81 4.01
CA LEU A 524 -11.61 17.78 5.25
C LEU A 524 -12.12 18.79 6.29
N SER A 525 -12.69 19.92 5.87
CA SER A 525 -13.23 20.95 6.77
C SER A 525 -14.45 21.65 6.16
N GLU A 526 -15.52 21.84 6.95
CA GLU A 526 -16.79 22.45 6.48
C GLU A 526 -16.60 23.86 5.88
N ASP A 527 -15.60 24.60 6.35
CA ASP A 527 -15.28 25.95 5.85
C ASP A 527 -14.06 25.99 4.90
N GLY A 528 -13.47 24.84 4.54
CA GLY A 528 -12.19 24.78 3.80
C GLY A 528 -10.98 25.36 4.57
N ALA A 529 -11.18 25.89 5.78
CA ALA A 529 -10.18 26.53 6.61
C ALA A 529 -9.63 25.57 7.67
N ALA A 530 -8.31 25.58 7.85
CA ALA A 530 -7.68 24.90 8.97
C ALA A 530 -8.22 25.43 10.31
N PRO A 531 -8.40 24.58 11.34
CA PRO A 531 -8.97 25.04 12.61
C PRO A 531 -8.17 26.20 13.21
N ALA A 532 -8.86 27.31 13.48
CA ALA A 532 -8.28 28.52 14.04
C ALA A 532 -7.61 28.25 15.41
N GLY A 533 -6.47 28.90 15.67
CA GLY A 533 -5.79 28.87 16.99
C GLY A 533 -4.82 27.71 17.23
N LEU A 534 -4.72 26.73 16.33
CA LEU A 534 -3.67 25.71 16.38
C LEU A 534 -2.33 26.30 15.85
N PRO A 535 -1.18 26.14 16.54
CA PRO A 535 0.11 26.54 15.97
C PRO A 535 0.36 25.86 14.60
N ALA A 536 1.24 26.37 13.75
CA ALA A 536 1.70 25.57 12.60
C ALA A 536 2.31 24.26 13.14
N ALA A 537 2.08 23.11 12.48
CA ALA A 537 2.93 21.96 12.77
C ALA A 537 4.37 22.37 12.45
N PRO A 538 5.34 22.15 13.36
CA PRO A 538 6.72 22.33 12.98
C PRO A 538 6.99 21.35 11.82
N SER A 539 7.52 21.86 10.72
CA SER A 539 8.04 21.11 9.56
C SER A 539 9.13 20.07 9.91
N GLN A 540 9.41 19.88 11.20
CA GLN A 540 10.49 19.07 11.75
C GLN A 540 10.09 17.64 12.13
N GLN A 541 8.87 17.18 11.81
CA GLN A 541 8.40 15.87 12.28
C GLN A 541 9.09 14.66 11.58
N GLN A 542 9.79 14.89 10.46
CA GLN A 542 10.45 13.85 9.67
C GLN A 542 11.96 14.08 9.53
N ALA A 543 12.66 14.20 10.66
CA ALA A 543 14.10 14.43 10.68
C ALA A 543 14.90 13.15 10.97
N VAL A 544 16.12 13.10 10.45
CA VAL A 544 17.14 12.08 10.78
C VAL A 544 17.99 12.61 11.93
N ALA A 545 18.28 11.74 12.90
CA ALA A 545 19.06 12.09 14.08
C ALA A 545 20.51 12.42 13.69
N ASP A 546 21.01 13.54 14.22
CA ASP A 546 22.42 13.87 14.15
C ASP A 546 23.14 13.19 15.31
N LEU A 547 24.02 12.24 14.98
CA LEU A 547 24.78 11.51 15.99
C LEU A 547 26.06 12.27 16.40
N GLY A 548 26.37 13.43 15.81
CA GLY A 548 27.46 14.30 16.25
C GLY A 548 28.84 13.67 16.17
N GLY A 549 29.08 12.87 15.12
CA GLY A 549 30.34 12.13 14.92
C GLY A 549 30.52 10.91 15.81
N ARG A 550 29.47 10.49 16.56
CA ARG A 550 29.54 9.31 17.42
C ARG A 550 29.41 8.02 16.62
N ALA A 551 30.13 6.99 17.05
CA ALA A 551 29.88 5.61 16.66
C ALA A 551 29.09 4.91 17.78
N LEU A 552 27.92 4.38 17.43
CA LEU A 552 26.95 3.79 18.36
C LEU A 552 26.69 2.33 17.99
N LEU A 553 26.63 1.46 18.99
CA LEU A 553 26.27 0.05 18.83
C LEU A 553 24.93 -0.23 19.51
N ARG A 554 24.01 -0.86 18.78
CA ARG A 554 22.79 -1.45 19.33
C ARG A 554 22.76 -2.95 19.02
N ALA A 555 22.94 -3.78 20.04
CA ALA A 555 22.71 -5.21 19.95
C ALA A 555 21.30 -5.54 20.47
N VAL A 556 20.55 -6.35 19.73
CA VAL A 556 19.21 -6.83 20.10
C VAL A 556 19.12 -8.33 19.89
N ALA A 557 18.42 -9.01 20.79
CA ALA A 557 18.03 -10.40 20.58
C ALA A 557 16.88 -10.47 19.57
N HIS A 558 16.88 -11.48 18.72
CA HIS A 558 15.75 -11.75 17.85
C HIS A 558 14.53 -12.16 18.69
N PRO A 559 13.34 -11.57 18.47
CA PRO A 559 12.15 -11.87 19.27
C PRO A 559 11.63 -13.30 19.05
N ASN A 560 11.70 -13.83 17.82
CA ASN A 560 11.36 -15.23 17.54
C ASN A 560 12.46 -16.20 18.04
N PRO A 561 12.18 -17.10 19.00
CA PRO A 561 13.13 -18.10 19.50
C PRO A 561 13.44 -19.24 18.51
N GLN A 562 12.70 -19.32 17.39
CA GLN A 562 12.95 -20.28 16.32
C GLN A 562 13.77 -19.70 15.16
N GLU A 563 14.06 -18.39 15.18
CA GLU A 563 14.89 -17.78 14.14
C GLU A 563 16.34 -18.25 14.27
N THR A 564 16.92 -18.74 13.19
CA THR A 564 18.32 -19.20 13.17
C THR A 564 19.27 -18.11 12.67
N ASN A 565 18.75 -17.16 11.89
CA ASN A 565 19.54 -16.10 11.30
C ASN A 565 19.81 -14.95 12.27
N SER A 566 21.06 -14.51 12.28
CA SER A 566 21.49 -13.23 12.81
C SER A 566 21.62 -12.19 11.69
N ALA A 567 21.61 -10.91 12.02
CA ALA A 567 21.83 -9.85 11.04
C ALA A 567 22.70 -8.71 11.58
N VAL A 568 23.46 -8.08 10.70
CA VAL A 568 24.26 -6.89 10.99
C VAL A 568 23.92 -5.80 9.98
N ARG A 569 23.66 -4.60 10.48
CA ARG A 569 23.46 -3.39 9.69
C ARG A 569 24.42 -2.32 10.18
N LEU A 570 25.41 -1.98 9.36
CA LEU A 570 26.23 -0.78 9.55
C LEU A 570 25.65 0.35 8.70
N THR A 571 25.39 1.48 9.35
CA THR A 571 24.98 2.73 8.70
C THR A 571 26.04 3.80 8.93
N LEU A 572 26.61 4.33 7.86
CA LEU A 572 27.45 5.52 7.91
C LEU A 572 26.58 6.74 7.59
N VAL A 573 26.49 7.67 8.53
CA VAL A 573 25.68 8.89 8.42
C VAL A 573 26.59 10.03 7.99
N LEU A 574 26.50 10.42 6.71
CA LEU A 574 27.37 11.43 6.10
C LEU A 574 26.87 12.86 6.32
N GLY A 575 25.57 13.02 6.61
CA GLY A 575 24.95 14.33 6.86
C GLY A 575 24.29 14.93 5.62
N GLU A 576 24.03 16.23 5.68
CA GLU A 576 23.47 17.02 4.57
C GLU A 576 24.62 17.43 3.64
N LEU A 577 24.71 16.78 2.47
CA LEU A 577 25.84 16.93 1.56
C LEU A 577 25.54 17.96 0.44
N SER A 578 26.56 18.69 0.02
CA SER A 578 26.54 19.43 -1.25
C SER A 578 26.37 18.46 -2.44
N ALA A 579 26.00 18.98 -3.62
CA ALA A 579 25.83 18.14 -4.81
C ALA A 579 27.11 17.36 -5.16
N ARG A 580 28.29 17.97 -4.97
CA ARG A 580 29.60 17.31 -5.20
C ARG A 580 29.87 16.21 -4.19
N GLU A 581 29.68 16.47 -2.90
CA GLU A 581 29.88 15.45 -1.86
C GLU A 581 28.91 14.27 -2.01
N ALA A 582 27.65 14.54 -2.35
CA ALA A 582 26.66 13.50 -2.65
C ALA A 582 27.06 12.68 -3.89
N ALA A 583 27.57 13.32 -4.95
CA ALA A 583 28.11 12.65 -6.12
C ALA A 583 29.31 11.75 -5.77
N THR A 584 30.23 12.22 -4.92
CA THR A 584 31.35 11.42 -4.40
C THR A 584 30.87 10.22 -3.59
N ALA A 585 29.89 10.40 -2.71
CA ALA A 585 29.30 9.31 -1.92
C ALA A 585 28.57 8.28 -2.79
N GLN A 586 27.87 8.71 -3.83
CA GLN A 586 27.18 7.83 -4.76
C GLN A 586 28.17 7.00 -5.60
N LEU A 587 29.27 7.60 -6.05
CA LEU A 587 30.35 6.88 -6.72
C LEU A 587 30.98 5.84 -5.81
N LEU A 588 31.29 6.21 -4.55
CA LEU A 588 31.81 5.26 -3.57
C LEU A 588 30.87 4.06 -3.42
N ALA A 589 29.57 4.31 -3.21
CA ALA A 589 28.57 3.26 -3.06
C ALA A 589 28.53 2.33 -4.29
N LYS A 590 28.48 2.91 -5.50
CA LYS A 590 28.36 2.15 -6.75
C LYS A 590 29.60 1.31 -7.08
N MET A 591 30.79 1.80 -6.73
CA MET A 591 32.04 1.06 -6.90
C MET A 591 32.17 -0.08 -5.89
N VAL A 592 31.78 0.17 -4.65
CA VAL A 592 31.94 -0.78 -3.53
C VAL A 592 30.90 -1.91 -3.58
N GLU A 593 29.69 -1.65 -4.07
CA GLU A 593 28.58 -2.60 -4.06
C GLU A 593 28.89 -3.98 -4.65
N PRO A 594 29.41 -4.11 -5.90
CA PRO A 594 29.72 -5.41 -6.46
C PRO A 594 30.81 -6.16 -5.67
N ALA A 595 31.80 -5.42 -5.15
CA ALA A 595 32.91 -5.98 -4.40
C ALA A 595 32.49 -6.46 -3.00
N PHE A 596 31.61 -5.72 -2.33
CA PHE A 596 31.05 -6.09 -1.03
C PHE A 596 30.23 -7.37 -1.15
N PHE A 597 29.36 -7.45 -2.16
CA PHE A 597 28.62 -8.67 -2.48
C PHE A 597 29.59 -9.83 -2.75
N ALA A 598 30.55 -9.68 -3.66
CA ALA A 598 31.48 -10.75 -4.01
C ALA A 598 32.36 -11.20 -2.81
N SER A 599 32.75 -10.30 -1.91
CA SER A 599 33.52 -10.66 -0.71
C SER A 599 32.67 -11.45 0.27
N LEU A 600 31.58 -10.86 0.78
CA LEU A 600 30.85 -11.45 1.89
C LEU A 600 29.89 -12.57 1.46
N ARG A 601 29.28 -12.48 0.27
CA ARG A 601 28.36 -13.52 -0.27
C ARG A 601 29.12 -14.67 -0.91
N THR A 602 30.03 -14.38 -1.82
CA THR A 602 30.61 -15.40 -2.71
C THR A 602 31.87 -16.03 -2.12
N ARG A 603 32.81 -15.23 -1.59
CA ARG A 603 34.09 -15.72 -1.06
C ARG A 603 33.99 -16.21 0.39
N GLN A 604 33.46 -15.36 1.27
CA GLN A 604 33.34 -15.69 2.71
C GLN A 604 32.07 -16.49 3.04
N GLN A 605 31.09 -16.53 2.11
CA GLN A 605 29.83 -17.28 2.26
C GLN A 605 29.05 -16.97 3.55
N LEU A 606 29.11 -15.72 4.01
CA LEU A 606 28.55 -15.32 5.30
C LEU A 606 27.03 -15.30 5.33
N GLY A 607 26.35 -15.18 4.19
CA GLY A 607 24.90 -15.01 4.18
C GLY A 607 24.34 -15.01 2.78
N TYR A 608 23.04 -15.29 2.59
CA TYR A 608 22.37 -15.10 1.29
C TYR A 608 22.10 -13.62 0.99
N LEU A 609 21.68 -12.88 2.02
CA LEU A 609 21.39 -11.45 1.91
C LEU A 609 22.64 -10.65 2.30
N VAL A 610 23.27 -10.05 1.30
CA VAL A 610 24.43 -9.15 1.43
C VAL A 610 24.17 -7.95 0.54
N TRP A 611 24.03 -6.77 1.14
CA TRP A 611 23.73 -5.55 0.40
C TRP A 611 24.58 -4.39 0.89
N SER A 612 25.01 -3.55 -0.05
CA SER A 612 25.52 -2.23 0.26
C SER A 612 25.05 -1.23 -0.76
N PHE A 613 24.62 -0.05 -0.33
CA PHE A 613 24.11 0.99 -1.21
C PHE A 613 24.09 2.34 -0.49
N GLY A 614 24.02 3.42 -1.26
CA GLY A 614 23.78 4.78 -0.76
C GLY A 614 22.33 5.21 -0.94
N ARG A 615 21.76 5.90 0.04
CA ARG A 615 20.48 6.63 -0.11
C ARG A 615 20.51 7.96 0.62
N GLU A 616 19.73 8.89 0.09
CA GLU A 616 19.36 10.11 0.81
C GLU A 616 18.03 9.86 1.52
N VAL A 617 17.99 10.06 2.84
CA VAL A 617 16.77 9.93 3.66
C VAL A 617 16.49 11.30 4.27
N ARG A 618 15.37 11.92 3.88
CA ARG A 618 14.98 13.28 4.33
C ARG A 618 16.11 14.31 4.15
N GLY A 619 16.88 14.16 3.06
CA GLY A 619 18.02 15.00 2.69
C GLY A 619 19.35 14.71 3.40
N VAL A 620 19.40 13.68 4.23
CA VAL A 620 20.63 13.19 4.85
C VAL A 620 21.17 12.01 4.05
N SER A 621 22.43 12.10 3.62
CA SER A 621 23.10 11.04 2.86
C SER A 621 23.62 9.94 3.79
N LEU A 622 23.27 8.70 3.47
CA LEU A 622 23.54 7.51 4.26
C LEU A 622 24.16 6.41 3.38
N LEU A 623 25.17 5.71 3.89
CA LEU A 623 25.70 4.48 3.29
C LEU A 623 25.35 3.29 4.18
N TYR A 624 24.89 2.20 3.56
CA TYR A 624 24.45 1.00 4.26
C TYR A 624 25.31 -0.20 3.89
N PHE A 625 25.55 -1.06 4.88
CA PHE A 625 26.12 -2.40 4.70
C PHE A 625 25.28 -3.36 5.56
N ILE A 626 24.63 -4.31 4.90
CA ILE A 626 23.63 -5.21 5.52
C ILE A 626 24.02 -6.64 5.19
N VAL A 627 24.10 -7.48 6.20
CA VAL A 627 24.40 -8.91 6.06
C VAL A 627 23.48 -9.70 6.99
N GLN A 628 22.77 -10.68 6.44
CA GLN A 628 22.05 -11.69 7.23
C GLN A 628 22.78 -13.03 7.13
N SER A 629 23.11 -13.62 8.27
CA SER A 629 23.88 -14.86 8.37
C SER A 629 23.16 -15.91 9.22
N SER A 630 23.16 -17.16 8.76
CA SER A 630 22.72 -18.32 9.54
C SER A 630 23.86 -19.07 10.24
N SER A 631 25.12 -18.71 9.97
CA SER A 631 26.29 -19.50 10.39
C SER A 631 27.35 -18.70 11.14
N ALA A 632 27.36 -17.38 10.96
CA ALA A 632 28.32 -16.49 11.60
C ALA A 632 27.64 -15.62 12.65
N SER A 633 28.31 -15.47 13.79
CA SER A 633 27.90 -14.52 14.83
C SER A 633 27.91 -13.08 14.31
N PRO A 634 27.05 -12.19 14.84
CA PRO A 634 27.08 -10.76 14.55
C PRO A 634 28.47 -10.13 14.70
N ARG A 635 29.23 -10.55 15.72
CA ARG A 635 30.61 -10.10 15.95
C ARG A 635 31.54 -10.44 14.78
N HIS A 636 31.46 -11.66 14.25
CA HIS A 636 32.27 -12.07 13.09
C HIS A 636 31.87 -11.29 11.83
N VAL A 637 30.56 -11.16 11.58
CA VAL A 637 30.03 -10.40 10.45
C VAL A 637 30.47 -8.92 10.53
N THR A 638 30.40 -8.31 11.72
CA THR A 638 30.91 -6.95 11.95
C THR A 638 32.41 -6.86 11.62
N ALA A 639 33.23 -7.82 12.06
CA ALA A 639 34.65 -7.85 11.72
C ALA A 639 34.87 -7.92 10.19
N SER A 640 34.12 -8.77 9.49
CA SER A 640 34.22 -8.90 8.03
C SER A 640 33.80 -7.64 7.29
N ILE A 641 32.78 -6.91 7.76
CA ILE A 641 32.39 -5.62 7.17
C ILE A 641 33.51 -4.59 7.34
N HIS A 642 34.10 -4.49 8.54
CA HIS A 642 35.20 -3.57 8.81
C HIS A 642 36.45 -3.92 8.00
N ALA A 643 36.87 -5.18 7.99
CA ALA A 643 38.01 -5.64 7.19
C ALA A 643 37.80 -5.38 5.69
N PHE A 644 36.59 -5.57 5.19
CA PHE A 644 36.27 -5.22 3.81
C PHE A 644 36.45 -3.72 3.54
N LEU A 645 35.96 -2.85 4.42
CA LEU A 645 36.06 -1.39 4.23
C LEU A 645 37.51 -0.89 4.34
N GLU A 646 38.28 -1.44 5.27
CA GLU A 646 39.65 -1.03 5.56
C GLU A 646 40.68 -1.61 4.57
N GLU A 647 40.45 -2.82 4.05
CA GLU A 647 41.44 -3.49 3.20
C GLU A 647 40.97 -3.63 1.76
N GLU A 648 39.81 -4.26 1.54
CA GLU A 648 39.37 -4.65 0.19
C GLU A 648 38.82 -3.48 -0.62
N ALA A 649 38.04 -2.60 0.01
CA ALA A 649 37.51 -1.40 -0.64
C ALA A 649 38.64 -0.42 -0.97
N GLU A 650 39.62 -0.25 -0.08
CA GLU A 650 40.79 0.58 -0.35
C GLU A 650 41.62 0.01 -1.51
N ALA A 651 41.90 -1.31 -1.49
CA ALA A 651 42.61 -1.98 -2.58
C ALA A 651 41.87 -1.88 -3.93
N LEU A 652 40.54 -2.00 -3.92
CA LEU A 652 39.70 -1.81 -5.11
C LEU A 652 39.88 -0.41 -5.69
N LEU A 653 39.74 0.64 -4.86
CA LEU A 653 39.89 2.02 -5.33
C LEU A 653 41.31 2.29 -5.84
N ASN A 654 42.34 1.78 -5.17
CA ASN A 654 43.74 1.96 -5.55
C ASN A 654 44.13 1.24 -6.85
N SER A 655 43.44 0.14 -7.18
CA SER A 655 43.67 -0.63 -8.41
C SER A 655 42.74 -0.24 -9.56
N THR A 656 41.76 0.63 -9.32
CA THR A 656 40.80 1.06 -10.34
C THR A 656 41.50 1.89 -11.42
N ALA A 657 41.43 1.44 -12.67
CA ALA A 657 41.95 2.21 -13.79
C ALA A 657 41.04 3.42 -14.12
N ALA A 658 41.62 4.46 -14.70
CA ALA A 658 40.88 5.68 -15.07
C ALA A 658 39.69 5.41 -16.01
N ALA A 659 39.82 4.42 -16.91
CA ALA A 659 38.75 4.02 -17.82
C ALA A 659 37.56 3.38 -17.08
N ASP A 660 37.84 2.53 -16.09
CA ASP A 660 36.81 1.87 -15.27
C ASP A 660 36.10 2.89 -14.39
N PHE A 661 36.86 3.81 -13.78
CA PHE A 661 36.28 4.92 -13.01
C PHE A 661 35.34 5.77 -13.87
N ALA A 662 35.74 6.12 -15.09
CA ALA A 662 34.89 6.84 -16.03
C ALA A 662 33.61 6.07 -16.39
N ALA A 663 33.69 4.74 -16.51
CA ALA A 663 32.53 3.88 -16.74
C ALA A 663 31.57 3.88 -15.53
N TYR A 664 32.08 3.81 -14.30
CA TYR A 664 31.27 3.95 -13.08
C TYR A 664 30.56 5.31 -13.02
N ALA A 665 31.27 6.41 -13.32
CA ALA A 665 30.69 7.74 -13.36
C ALA A 665 29.62 7.89 -14.43
N ALA A 666 29.86 7.38 -15.64
CA ALA A 666 28.87 7.36 -16.71
C ALA A 666 27.61 6.56 -16.32
N ALA A 667 27.79 5.40 -15.69
CA ALA A 667 26.68 4.57 -15.22
C ALA A 667 25.87 5.25 -14.10
N ALA A 668 26.54 5.86 -13.12
CA ALA A 668 25.88 6.61 -12.04
C ALA A 668 25.10 7.82 -12.60
N ARG A 669 25.69 8.54 -13.55
CA ARG A 669 25.07 9.69 -14.20
C ARG A 669 23.84 9.27 -15.00
N LYS A 670 23.92 8.17 -15.74
CA LYS A 670 22.79 7.59 -16.46
C LYS A 670 21.66 7.24 -15.50
N GLU A 671 21.94 6.49 -14.43
CA GLU A 671 20.94 6.10 -13.43
C GLU A 671 20.25 7.30 -12.75
N LEU A 672 20.97 8.40 -12.51
CA LEU A 672 20.38 9.62 -11.95
C LEU A 672 19.44 10.34 -12.94
N LEU A 673 19.77 10.31 -14.22
CA LEU A 673 19.10 11.08 -15.28
C LEU A 673 18.07 10.28 -16.09
N ASP A 674 18.07 8.95 -15.97
CA ASP A 674 17.08 8.10 -16.62
C ASP A 674 15.69 8.48 -16.09
N PRO A 675 14.76 8.93 -16.96
CA PRO A 675 13.42 9.30 -16.54
C PRO A 675 12.65 8.03 -16.14
N PRO A 676 11.69 8.15 -15.21
CA PRO A 676 10.82 7.03 -14.84
C PRO A 676 10.06 6.48 -16.06
N GLU A 677 9.94 5.16 -16.16
CA GLU A 677 9.23 4.51 -17.27
C GLU A 677 7.69 4.60 -17.14
N GLN A 678 7.20 4.90 -15.93
CA GLN A 678 5.79 4.96 -15.56
C GLN A 678 5.42 6.30 -14.91
N LEU A 679 4.18 6.74 -15.13
CA LEU A 679 3.65 8.00 -14.57
C LEU A 679 3.69 7.98 -13.05
N GLU A 680 3.32 6.85 -12.44
CA GLU A 680 3.26 6.67 -11.00
C GLU A 680 4.63 6.83 -10.36
N ALA A 681 5.68 6.30 -11.00
CA ALA A 681 7.06 6.45 -10.53
C ALA A 681 7.54 7.91 -10.63
N ALA A 682 7.18 8.63 -11.69
CA ALA A 682 7.45 10.07 -11.82
C ALA A 682 6.71 10.91 -10.78
N ALA A 683 5.44 10.60 -10.53
CA ALA A 683 4.66 11.25 -9.49
C ALA A 683 5.23 10.98 -8.09
N GLU A 684 5.69 9.75 -7.83
CA GLU A 684 6.26 9.35 -6.54
C GLU A 684 7.63 10.02 -6.28
N GLU A 685 8.45 10.19 -7.32
CA GLU A 685 9.71 10.94 -7.21
C GLU A 685 9.46 12.41 -6.80
N ALA A 686 8.50 13.07 -7.45
CA ALA A 686 8.08 14.41 -7.09
C ALA A 686 7.46 14.45 -5.69
N TRP A 687 6.61 13.48 -5.38
CA TRP A 687 5.93 13.36 -4.09
C TRP A 687 6.92 13.22 -2.93
N GLY A 688 7.98 12.42 -3.09
CA GLY A 688 9.02 12.25 -2.09
C GLY A 688 9.66 13.57 -1.63
N GLN A 689 9.79 14.55 -2.53
CA GLN A 689 10.30 15.89 -2.21
C GLN A 689 9.26 16.75 -1.48
N ILE A 690 7.98 16.62 -1.85
CA ILE A 690 6.86 17.37 -1.27
C ILE A 690 6.54 16.84 0.14
N ALA A 691 6.36 15.52 0.27
CA ALA A 691 6.04 14.84 1.53
C ALA A 691 7.18 14.94 2.56
N ALA A 692 8.44 15.08 2.10
CA ALA A 692 9.59 15.38 2.97
C ALA A 692 9.74 16.89 3.28
N GLU A 693 8.87 17.73 2.75
CA GLU A 693 8.94 19.20 2.81
C GLU A 693 10.27 19.80 2.34
N ARG A 694 10.98 19.12 1.42
CA ARG A 694 12.28 19.58 0.91
C ARG A 694 12.18 20.36 -0.38
N PHE A 695 11.26 19.99 -1.27
CA PHE A 695 11.04 20.64 -2.58
C PHE A 695 12.29 20.69 -3.47
N CYS A 696 13.28 19.81 -3.24
CA CYS A 696 14.55 19.79 -3.96
C CYS A 696 14.44 18.97 -5.26
N PHE A 697 13.52 19.36 -6.15
CA PHE A 697 13.24 18.61 -7.38
C PHE A 697 14.44 18.52 -8.34
N ALA A 698 15.33 19.52 -8.33
CA ALA A 698 16.54 19.53 -9.17
C ALA A 698 17.70 18.69 -8.61
N ARG A 699 17.59 18.18 -7.37
CA ARG A 699 18.69 17.56 -6.62
C ARG A 699 19.38 16.44 -7.40
N ARG A 700 18.63 15.53 -8.01
CA ARG A 700 19.20 14.41 -8.80
C ARG A 700 20.02 14.92 -9.98
N ARG A 701 19.53 15.96 -10.67
CA ARG A 701 20.22 16.58 -11.80
C ARG A 701 21.48 17.33 -11.34
N GLU A 702 21.42 18.04 -10.23
CA GLU A 702 22.57 18.72 -9.64
C GLU A 702 23.69 17.73 -9.28
N VAL A 703 23.33 16.62 -8.62
CA VAL A 703 24.27 15.52 -8.31
C VAL A 703 24.82 14.91 -9.59
N ALA A 704 23.98 14.69 -10.61
CA ALA A 704 24.40 14.12 -11.89
C ALA A 704 25.39 15.02 -12.64
N VAL A 705 25.21 16.34 -12.59
CA VAL A 705 26.16 17.31 -13.14
C VAL A 705 27.44 17.36 -12.31
N ALA A 706 27.34 17.26 -10.99
CA ALA A 706 28.50 17.29 -10.11
C ALA A 706 29.43 16.07 -10.29
N LEU A 707 28.92 14.93 -10.77
CA LEU A 707 29.72 13.74 -11.09
C LEU A 707 30.87 14.05 -12.07
N ASP A 708 30.68 14.96 -13.02
CA ASP A 708 31.70 15.34 -14.01
C ASP A 708 32.95 15.97 -13.35
N GLY A 709 32.80 16.51 -12.14
CA GLY A 709 33.87 17.15 -11.37
C GLY A 709 34.51 16.27 -10.29
N VAL A 710 34.03 15.03 -10.10
CA VAL A 710 34.54 14.12 -9.06
C VAL A 710 35.68 13.27 -9.61
N SER A 711 36.79 13.23 -8.89
CA SER A 711 37.95 12.39 -9.22
C SER A 711 37.98 11.10 -8.38
N LEU A 712 38.72 10.09 -8.83
CA LEU A 712 38.99 8.88 -8.03
C LEU A 712 39.66 9.23 -6.69
N ALA A 713 40.52 10.25 -6.67
CA ALA A 713 41.17 10.75 -5.45
C ALA A 713 40.15 11.31 -4.45
N ASP A 714 39.08 11.97 -4.91
CA ASP A 714 38.00 12.43 -4.04
C ASP A 714 37.26 11.25 -3.39
N VAL A 715 37.01 10.17 -4.15
CA VAL A 715 36.38 8.94 -3.65
C VAL A 715 37.28 8.20 -2.66
N GLN A 716 38.58 8.11 -2.94
CA GLN A 716 39.59 7.56 -2.04
C GLN A 716 39.67 8.36 -0.74
N ALA A 717 39.70 9.69 -0.82
CA ALA A 717 39.72 10.57 0.34
C ALA A 717 38.45 10.41 1.18
N LEU A 718 37.29 10.27 0.55
CA LEU A 718 36.05 9.97 1.25
C LEU A 718 36.14 8.64 1.99
N LEU A 719 36.53 7.53 1.33
CA LEU A 719 36.67 6.24 1.99
C LEU A 719 37.65 6.32 3.17
N ALA A 720 38.82 6.92 2.98
CA ALA A 720 39.82 7.10 4.03
C ALA A 720 39.26 7.86 5.23
N SER A 721 38.47 8.92 5.00
CA SER A 721 37.80 9.67 6.07
C SER A 721 36.75 8.86 6.82
N LEU A 722 36.11 7.88 6.16
CA LEU A 722 35.08 7.03 6.75
C LEU A 722 35.64 5.88 7.58
N VAL A 723 36.86 5.42 7.28
CA VAL A 723 37.54 4.33 8.02
C VAL A 723 38.56 4.85 9.05
N ALA A 724 38.87 6.16 9.03
CA ALA A 724 39.77 6.76 10.01
C ALA A 724 39.29 6.54 11.46
N ALA A 725 40.25 6.35 12.38
CA ALA A 725 39.97 6.17 13.81
C ALA A 725 39.35 7.41 14.47
N ASP A 726 39.61 8.60 13.92
CA ASP A 726 39.06 9.90 14.32
C ASP A 726 38.01 10.42 13.33
N SER A 727 37.34 9.51 12.60
CA SER A 727 36.32 9.87 11.62
C SER A 727 35.27 10.80 12.21
N ALA A 728 35.02 11.91 11.52
CA ALA A 728 33.91 12.81 11.83
C ALA A 728 32.55 12.23 11.41
N ALA A 729 32.54 11.16 10.60
CA ALA A 729 31.32 10.52 10.15
C ALA A 729 30.70 9.71 11.29
N SER A 730 29.41 9.92 11.47
CA SER A 730 28.64 9.20 12.47
C SER A 730 28.40 7.76 12.03
N ARG A 731 28.52 6.79 12.94
CA ARG A 731 28.30 5.37 12.64
C ARG A 731 27.22 4.79 13.53
N LEU A 732 26.26 4.09 12.95
CA LEU A 732 25.28 3.30 13.69
C LEU A 732 25.39 1.84 13.27
N LEU A 733 25.83 1.01 14.22
CA LEU A 733 25.90 -0.43 14.07
C LEU A 733 24.72 -1.07 14.81
N VAL A 734 23.88 -1.81 14.09
CA VAL A 734 22.80 -2.62 14.66
C VAL A 734 23.13 -4.09 14.45
N GLN A 735 23.16 -4.86 15.54
CA GLN A 735 23.35 -6.30 15.54
C GLN A 735 22.08 -6.98 16.04
N VAL A 736 21.54 -7.92 15.27
CA VAL A 736 20.42 -8.79 15.65
C VAL A 736 20.97 -10.19 15.85
N HIS A 737 20.75 -10.73 17.03
CA HIS A 737 21.28 -12.00 17.48
C HIS A 737 20.21 -13.08 17.45
N SER A 738 20.45 -14.15 16.69
CA SER A 738 19.65 -15.37 16.81
C SER A 738 19.90 -16.05 18.17
N PRO A 739 19.00 -16.92 18.63
CA PRO A 739 19.18 -17.72 19.85
C PRO A 739 20.42 -18.63 19.80
N GLU A 740 20.92 -18.98 18.60
CA GLU A 740 22.18 -19.72 18.42
C GLU A 740 23.42 -18.87 18.75
N HIS A 741 23.30 -17.54 18.66
CA HIS A 741 24.34 -16.57 18.92
C HIS A 741 23.88 -15.56 19.99
N PRO A 742 23.58 -16.01 21.23
CA PRO A 742 22.91 -15.19 22.22
C PRO A 742 23.69 -13.92 22.55
N VAL A 743 22.96 -12.83 22.81
CA VAL A 743 23.55 -11.54 23.19
C VAL A 743 24.28 -11.69 24.53
N GLY A 744 25.59 -11.45 24.53
CA GLY A 744 26.40 -11.30 25.74
C GLY A 744 26.33 -9.89 26.30
N ARG A 745 27.44 -9.39 26.87
CA ARG A 745 27.55 -7.95 27.15
C ARG A 745 27.73 -7.23 25.82
N VAL A 746 26.97 -6.16 25.57
CA VAL A 746 27.01 -5.42 24.29
C VAL A 746 28.43 -4.97 23.94
N ALA A 747 29.23 -4.57 24.92
CA ALA A 747 30.63 -4.19 24.72
C ALA A 747 31.52 -5.36 24.24
N ASP A 748 31.14 -6.60 24.54
CA ASP A 748 31.88 -7.80 24.13
C ASP A 748 31.54 -8.28 22.71
N GLU A 749 30.43 -7.78 22.13
CA GLU A 749 29.96 -8.12 20.77
C GLU A 749 30.74 -7.41 19.65
N LEU A 750 31.66 -6.51 20.02
CA LEU A 750 32.59 -5.89 19.10
C LEU A 750 33.87 -6.71 18.97
N PRO A 751 34.48 -6.73 17.77
CA PRO A 751 35.88 -7.10 17.61
C PRO A 751 36.77 -6.27 18.55
N GLU A 752 37.86 -6.86 19.07
CA GLU A 752 38.73 -6.15 20.03
C GLU A 752 39.27 -4.83 19.48
N SER A 753 39.54 -4.76 18.18
CA SER A 753 39.97 -3.57 17.45
C SER A 753 38.94 -2.43 17.51
N SER A 754 37.63 -2.74 17.50
CA SER A 754 36.54 -1.75 17.41
C SER A 754 35.89 -1.43 18.77
N ARG A 755 36.28 -2.10 19.86
CA ARG A 755 35.68 -1.92 21.20
C ARG A 755 35.80 -0.50 21.77
N ARG A 756 36.83 0.25 21.37
CA ARG A 756 37.03 1.64 21.81
C ARG A 756 36.34 2.67 20.92
N GLU A 757 35.86 2.22 19.76
CA GLU A 757 35.29 3.08 18.73
C GLU A 757 33.79 3.27 18.96
N TYR A 758 33.07 2.19 19.25
CA TYR A 758 31.61 2.23 19.43
C TYR A 758 31.20 2.37 20.89
N SER A 759 30.26 3.29 21.15
CA SER A 759 29.56 3.39 22.43
C SER A 759 28.31 2.51 22.41
N PRO A 760 28.17 1.53 23.34
CA PRO A 760 27.00 0.67 23.40
C PRO A 760 25.75 1.43 23.87
N LEU A 761 24.61 1.15 23.23
CA LEU A 761 23.28 1.64 23.57
C LEU A 761 22.42 0.50 24.15
N GLU A 762 22.49 0.36 25.46
CA GLU A 762 21.62 -0.55 26.23
C GLU A 762 20.21 0.04 26.41
N ASP A 763 19.26 -0.78 26.83
CA ASP A 763 17.84 -0.39 26.97
C ASP A 763 17.65 0.79 27.93
N GLU A 764 18.37 0.81 29.05
CA GLU A 764 18.32 1.90 30.03
C GLU A 764 18.81 3.24 29.45
N GLY A 765 19.77 3.19 28.53
CA GLY A 765 20.34 4.36 27.85
C GLY A 765 19.53 4.82 26.63
N LEU A 766 18.75 3.91 26.04
CA LEU A 766 18.03 4.15 24.78
C LEU A 766 17.03 5.29 24.89
N ALA A 767 16.19 5.30 25.93
CA ALA A 767 15.19 6.35 26.13
C ALA A 767 15.85 7.73 26.31
N ARG A 768 16.94 7.78 27.11
CA ARG A 768 17.71 9.01 27.33
C ARG A 768 18.39 9.50 26.05
N PHE A 769 19.01 8.60 25.30
CA PHE A 769 19.60 8.91 24.01
C PHE A 769 18.54 9.47 23.05
N ARG A 770 17.36 8.84 22.99
CA ARG A 770 16.26 9.30 22.16
C ARG A 770 15.79 10.69 22.56
N ALA A 771 15.59 10.96 23.84
CA ALA A 771 15.16 12.28 24.30
C ALA A 771 16.22 13.38 24.06
N GLY A 772 17.51 13.05 24.13
CA GLY A 772 18.61 14.02 24.05
C GLY A 772 19.28 14.16 22.68
N ARG A 773 18.87 13.42 21.64
CA ARG A 773 19.51 13.48 20.32
C ARG A 773 19.11 14.72 19.53
N GLY A 774 20.08 15.32 18.86
CA GLY A 774 19.86 16.34 17.85
C GLY A 774 19.32 15.75 16.55
N PHE A 775 18.89 16.61 15.63
CA PHE A 775 18.41 16.22 14.31
C PHE A 775 19.02 17.16 13.28
N PHE A 776 19.27 16.64 12.07
CA PHE A 776 19.67 17.47 10.94
C PHE A 776 18.59 18.51 10.62
N ALA A 777 19.03 19.69 10.16
CA ALA A 777 18.15 20.84 9.97
C ALA A 777 17.14 20.62 8.85
N GLY A 778 17.54 19.92 7.78
CA GLY A 778 16.62 19.53 6.74
C GLY A 778 16.24 20.68 5.81
N GLU A 779 17.14 21.63 5.52
CA GLU A 779 16.75 22.92 4.92
C GLU A 779 16.03 22.77 3.56
N PRO A 780 14.82 23.31 3.40
CA PRO A 780 14.08 23.18 2.14
C PRO A 780 14.74 23.97 1.02
N CYS A 781 14.68 23.45 -0.20
CA CYS A 781 15.02 24.19 -1.40
C CYS A 781 14.01 25.32 -1.65
N ALA A 782 14.48 26.41 -2.27
CA ALA A 782 13.64 27.55 -2.60
C ALA A 782 12.54 27.15 -3.60
N VAL A 783 11.30 27.53 -3.29
CA VAL A 783 10.13 27.30 -4.15
C VAL A 783 9.68 28.64 -4.72
N ALA A 784 9.38 28.67 -6.02
CA ALA A 784 8.78 29.84 -6.64
C ALA A 784 7.44 30.20 -5.94
N PRO A 785 7.11 31.50 -5.80
CA PRO A 785 5.82 31.90 -5.24
C PRO A 785 4.67 31.36 -6.09
N PRO A 786 3.49 31.12 -5.49
CA PRO A 786 2.32 30.65 -6.24
C PRO A 786 1.93 31.64 -7.34
N LEU A 787 1.36 31.13 -8.42
CA LEU A 787 0.86 31.97 -9.51
C LEU A 787 -0.21 32.94 -8.98
N PRO A 788 -0.18 34.23 -9.38
CA PRO A 788 -1.16 35.22 -8.91
C PRO A 788 -2.58 34.84 -9.36
N HIS A 789 -3.55 34.97 -8.45
CA HIS A 789 -4.96 34.74 -8.73
C HIS A 789 -5.48 35.76 -9.76
N GLY A 790 -5.99 35.28 -10.92
CA GLY A 790 -6.86 36.08 -11.79
C GLY A 790 -6.45 36.30 -13.25
N HIS A 791 -5.76 35.37 -13.91
CA HIS A 791 -5.50 35.47 -15.36
C HIS A 791 -6.10 34.27 -16.11
N ASP A 792 -7.23 34.50 -16.77
CA ASP A 792 -8.06 33.51 -17.48
C ASP A 792 -7.58 33.19 -18.91
N SER A 793 -6.30 33.33 -19.24
CA SER A 793 -5.80 32.95 -20.57
C SER A 793 -4.53 32.11 -20.50
N ALA A 794 -4.64 30.88 -21.03
CA ALA A 794 -3.53 29.92 -21.13
C ALA A 794 -2.31 30.51 -21.85
N ASP A 795 -2.49 31.42 -22.81
CA ASP A 795 -1.40 32.00 -23.60
C ASP A 795 -0.49 32.97 -22.83
N GLU A 796 -1.01 33.68 -21.81
CA GLU A 796 -0.17 34.54 -20.96
C GLU A 796 0.55 33.75 -19.84
N VAL A 797 -0.01 32.61 -19.43
CA VAL A 797 0.55 31.71 -18.40
C VAL A 797 1.90 31.12 -18.86
N TYR A 798 2.02 30.70 -20.13
CA TYR A 798 3.29 30.19 -20.67
C TYR A 798 4.36 31.30 -20.86
N GLY A 799 3.94 32.55 -21.09
CA GLY A 799 4.85 33.70 -21.21
C GLY A 799 5.62 34.00 -19.93
N TRP A 800 4.98 33.85 -18.76
CA TRP A 800 5.64 34.04 -17.46
C TRP A 800 6.54 32.85 -17.05
N MET A 801 6.16 31.62 -17.42
CA MET A 801 7.00 30.44 -17.19
C MET A 801 8.31 30.51 -18.00
N ALA A 802 8.24 30.95 -19.27
CA ALA A 802 9.44 31.15 -20.09
C ALA A 802 10.40 32.20 -19.49
N LEU A 803 9.89 33.28 -18.89
CA LEU A 803 10.71 34.29 -18.23
C LEU A 803 11.32 33.81 -16.91
N GLY A 804 10.61 32.95 -16.15
CA GLY A 804 11.13 32.32 -14.93
C GLY A 804 12.23 31.27 -15.17
N ALA A 805 12.08 30.48 -16.24
CA ALA A 805 13.10 29.52 -16.68
C ALA A 805 14.38 30.20 -17.17
N ILE A 806 14.26 31.32 -17.91
CA ILE A 806 15.41 32.13 -18.36
C ILE A 806 16.15 32.76 -17.16
N ALA A 807 15.44 33.18 -16.13
CA ALA A 807 16.06 33.73 -14.92
C ALA A 807 16.84 32.67 -14.10
N SER A 808 16.42 31.40 -14.16
CA SER A 808 17.06 30.29 -13.45
C SER A 808 18.29 29.74 -14.20
N LEU A 809 18.33 29.90 -15.52
CA LEU A 809 19.48 29.51 -16.37
C LEU A 809 20.61 30.55 -16.41
N LEU A 810 20.33 31.82 -16.11
CA LEU A 810 21.31 32.93 -16.18
C LEU A 810 21.89 33.31 -14.81
N GLY A 811 22.37 32.31 -14.06
CA GLY A 811 23.06 32.52 -12.79
C GLY A 811 24.06 33.68 -12.84
N GLY A 812 23.80 34.74 -12.05
CA GLY A 812 24.81 35.76 -11.73
C GLY A 812 24.68 37.15 -12.38
N ILE A 813 23.52 37.59 -12.87
CA ILE A 813 23.33 39.00 -13.28
C ILE A 813 22.45 39.75 -12.27
N SER A 814 23.00 40.80 -11.65
CA SER A 814 22.28 41.69 -10.74
C SER A 814 21.03 42.29 -11.38
N LEU A 815 19.92 42.34 -10.62
CA LEU A 815 18.61 42.93 -10.97
C LEU A 815 18.67 44.36 -11.55
N LEU A 816 19.78 45.06 -11.37
CA LEU A 816 20.01 46.40 -11.93
C LEU A 816 20.23 46.39 -13.46
N SER A 817 20.82 45.32 -14.01
CA SER A 817 21.18 45.22 -15.43
C SER A 817 19.99 44.88 -16.33
N LEU A 818 19.02 44.12 -15.80
CA LEU A 818 17.77 43.76 -16.50
C LEU A 818 16.81 44.96 -16.66
N ARG A 819 16.84 45.93 -15.73
CA ARG A 819 16.06 47.17 -15.84
C ARG A 819 16.57 48.12 -16.92
N LEU A 820 17.86 48.09 -17.23
CA LEU A 820 18.46 48.90 -18.30
C LEU A 820 18.16 48.34 -19.69
N LEU A 821 18.09 47.01 -19.84
CA LEU A 821 17.70 46.35 -21.10
C LEU A 821 16.19 46.48 -21.40
N ALA A 822 15.34 46.37 -20.38
CA ALA A 822 13.89 46.57 -20.54
C ALA A 822 13.50 48.04 -20.83
N GLY A 823 14.34 49.01 -20.43
CA GLY A 823 14.14 50.43 -20.71
C GLY A 823 14.53 50.85 -22.14
N ALA A 824 15.46 50.15 -22.78
CA ALA A 824 15.96 50.50 -24.12
C ALA A 824 15.12 49.94 -25.28
N CYS A 825 14.28 48.92 -25.04
CA CYS A 825 13.44 48.30 -26.08
C CYS A 825 12.03 48.89 -26.22
N ARG A 826 11.63 49.90 -25.44
CA ARG A 826 10.28 50.50 -25.52
C ARG A 826 10.13 51.68 -26.50
N SER A 827 11.18 52.11 -27.20
CA SER A 827 11.11 53.33 -28.02
C SER A 827 11.56 53.20 -29.47
N SER A 828 11.51 52.01 -30.09
CA SER A 828 11.77 51.90 -31.53
C SER A 828 11.15 50.66 -32.16
N LEU A 829 9.83 50.59 -32.25
CA LEU A 829 9.13 49.64 -33.15
C LEU A 829 7.77 50.24 -33.55
N SER A 830 7.82 51.32 -34.33
CA SER A 830 6.67 51.86 -35.06
C SER A 830 7.13 52.41 -36.40
N SER A 831 7.52 51.53 -37.32
CA SER A 831 7.64 51.85 -38.77
C SER A 831 7.91 50.62 -39.64
N LEU A 832 6.94 50.29 -40.50
CA LEU A 832 7.05 49.71 -41.86
C LEU A 832 7.17 48.15 -42.01
N PRO A 833 6.75 47.54 -43.16
CA PRO A 833 5.39 46.99 -43.31
C PRO A 833 5.33 45.54 -43.86
N PHE A 834 4.08 45.04 -43.88
CA PHE A 834 3.52 43.86 -44.57
C PHE A 834 4.14 43.49 -45.93
N LEU A 835 4.35 42.19 -46.14
CA LEU A 835 4.33 41.54 -47.46
C LEU A 835 3.57 40.21 -47.34
N GLN A 836 2.32 40.22 -47.79
CA GLN A 836 1.54 39.03 -48.15
C GLN A 836 2.02 38.50 -49.50
N LEU A 837 2.01 37.18 -49.70
CA LEU A 837 1.52 36.54 -50.93
C LEU A 837 1.15 35.07 -50.63
N GLN A 838 0.00 34.68 -51.18
CA GLN A 838 -0.76 33.42 -51.03
C GLN A 838 -0.42 32.40 -52.17
N PRO A 839 -0.98 31.17 -52.18
CA PRO A 839 -0.34 29.95 -52.68
C PRO A 839 -0.75 29.53 -54.11
N SER A 840 -0.06 28.53 -54.68
CA SER A 840 -0.55 27.76 -55.83
C SER A 840 -0.05 26.31 -55.85
N SER A 841 -0.96 25.43 -56.24
CA SER A 841 -0.85 23.98 -56.48
C SER A 841 -0.56 23.66 -57.97
N THR A 842 0.13 22.54 -58.28
CA THR A 842 -0.30 21.43 -59.20
C THR A 842 0.84 20.47 -59.59
N MET A 843 0.56 19.14 -59.48
CA MET A 843 0.88 17.96 -60.35
C MET A 843 2.34 17.71 -60.83
N SER A 844 2.87 16.50 -61.11
CA SER A 844 2.38 15.14 -61.39
C SER A 844 3.57 14.13 -61.30
N GLU A 845 3.24 12.84 -61.14
CA GLU A 845 3.92 11.63 -61.69
C GLU A 845 5.34 11.19 -61.26
N LEU A 846 5.43 10.02 -60.59
CA LEU A 846 5.92 8.75 -61.17
C LEU A 846 5.96 7.61 -60.12
N GLU A 847 5.26 6.53 -60.42
CA GLU A 847 5.40 5.15 -59.91
C GLU A 847 5.64 4.25 -61.15
N PRO A 848 5.94 2.92 -61.11
CA PRO A 848 6.17 2.00 -59.98
C PRO A 848 7.27 0.89 -60.22
N ALA A 849 7.33 -0.06 -59.28
CA ALA A 849 7.60 -1.51 -59.43
C ALA A 849 9.06 -2.03 -59.53
N LEU A 850 9.41 -2.94 -58.61
CA LEU A 850 9.66 -4.36 -58.95
C LEU A 850 9.73 -5.24 -57.68
N ASP A 851 9.10 -6.39 -57.81
CA ASP A 851 8.79 -7.39 -56.81
C ASP A 851 9.57 -8.70 -57.10
N ALA A 852 9.72 -9.52 -56.07
CA ALA A 852 9.91 -10.98 -56.06
C ALA A 852 11.18 -11.69 -56.64
N SER A 853 11.70 -12.63 -55.82
CA SER A 853 12.14 -14.02 -56.17
C SER A 853 13.46 -14.39 -55.46
N ALA A 854 13.43 -15.07 -54.30
CA ALA A 854 13.41 -16.53 -54.13
C ALA A 854 14.71 -17.27 -54.57
N ALA A 855 15.43 -17.87 -53.60
CA ALA A 855 15.96 -19.25 -53.61
C ALA A 855 17.05 -19.49 -52.54
N SER A 856 16.78 -20.44 -51.63
CA SER A 856 17.72 -21.24 -50.80
C SER A 856 18.67 -22.08 -51.72
N PRO A 857 19.83 -22.70 -51.33
CA PRO A 857 20.02 -23.44 -50.06
C PRO A 857 21.47 -23.70 -49.50
N LYS A 858 21.49 -24.46 -48.38
CA LYS A 858 22.52 -25.40 -47.88
C LYS A 858 23.69 -24.92 -46.98
N ALA A 859 23.52 -25.26 -45.70
CA ALA A 859 24.33 -26.19 -44.90
C ALA A 859 25.84 -25.92 -44.67
N ARG A 860 26.19 -25.77 -43.38
CA ARG A 860 27.32 -26.49 -42.74
C ARG A 860 27.05 -26.72 -41.25
N ARG A 861 27.33 -27.96 -40.82
CA ARG A 861 27.29 -28.50 -39.45
C ARG A 861 28.61 -28.22 -38.70
N SER A 862 28.53 -28.45 -37.38
CA SER A 862 29.58 -28.69 -36.35
C SER A 862 30.24 -27.43 -35.80
N SER A 863 30.44 -27.23 -34.50
CA SER A 863 30.55 -28.18 -33.37
C SER A 863 30.29 -27.41 -32.06
N ALA A 864 29.95 -28.16 -31.02
CA ALA A 864 29.81 -27.72 -29.64
C ALA A 864 31.13 -27.17 -29.06
N GLU A 865 31.01 -26.17 -28.17
CA GLU A 865 31.82 -26.08 -26.95
C GLU A 865 31.10 -25.19 -25.92
N GLU A 866 31.06 -25.71 -24.69
CA GLU A 866 30.39 -25.17 -23.51
C GLU A 866 31.00 -23.83 -23.06
N LEU A 867 30.16 -22.84 -22.78
CA LEU A 867 30.52 -21.70 -21.93
C LEU A 867 29.29 -21.30 -21.12
N GLN A 868 29.28 -21.74 -19.87
CA GLN A 868 28.38 -21.28 -18.83
C GLN A 868 28.64 -19.78 -18.58
N LEU A 869 27.67 -18.93 -18.92
CA LEU A 869 27.65 -17.51 -18.56
C LEU A 869 26.61 -17.29 -17.46
N GLY A 870 27.12 -16.89 -16.30
CA GLY A 870 26.34 -16.51 -15.12
C GLY A 870 25.37 -15.38 -15.45
N HIS A 871 24.12 -15.60 -15.05
CA HIS A 871 23.05 -14.63 -15.18
C HIS A 871 23.15 -13.57 -14.08
N SER A 872 23.28 -12.32 -14.51
CA SER A 872 23.00 -11.11 -13.75
C SER A 872 21.50 -10.79 -13.91
N GLY A 873 20.73 -10.87 -12.82
CA GLY A 873 19.35 -10.39 -12.75
C GLY A 873 19.19 -9.49 -11.54
N VAL A 874 19.09 -8.18 -11.78
CA VAL A 874 18.71 -7.17 -10.79
C VAL A 874 17.19 -7.19 -10.72
N GLY A 875 16.64 -7.70 -9.62
CA GLY A 875 15.20 -7.68 -9.34
C GLY A 875 14.89 -6.69 -8.22
N HIS A 876 14.26 -5.58 -8.57
CA HIS A 876 13.54 -4.74 -7.61
C HIS A 876 12.14 -5.33 -7.42
N HIS A 877 11.89 -5.95 -6.27
CA HIS A 877 10.53 -6.29 -5.85
C HIS A 877 10.05 -5.32 -4.77
N ALA A 878 9.09 -4.48 -5.18
CA ALA A 878 7.99 -4.08 -4.33
C ALA A 878 6.79 -5.00 -4.66
N LYS A 879 6.31 -5.77 -3.68
CA LYS A 879 4.87 -6.05 -3.49
C LYS A 879 4.61 -6.60 -2.08
N PRO A 880 3.41 -6.34 -1.52
CA PRO A 880 3.06 -6.60 -0.12
C PRO A 880 2.45 -7.99 0.07
N ALA A 881 2.32 -8.38 1.35
CA ALA A 881 1.47 -9.44 1.89
C ALA A 881 1.74 -10.86 1.34
N ALA A 882 2.42 -11.64 2.18
CA ALA A 882 2.56 -13.08 2.02
C ALA A 882 1.20 -13.78 2.22
N THR A 883 0.69 -14.38 1.15
CA THR A 883 -0.21 -15.54 1.23
C THR A 883 0.60 -16.72 0.69
N PHE A 884 0.91 -17.68 1.57
CA PHE A 884 1.69 -18.87 1.25
C PHE A 884 0.97 -19.73 0.21
N ALA A 885 1.75 -20.29 -0.73
CA ALA A 885 1.41 -21.47 -1.52
C ALA A 885 2.26 -22.65 -1.05
#